data_AF-A0A257PCK9-F1
#
_entry.id   AF-A0A257PCK9-F1
#
_cell.length_a   1.000
_cell.length_b   1.000
_cell.length_c   1.000
_cell.angle_alpha   90.00
_cell.angle_beta   90.00
_cell.angle_gamma   90.00
#
_symmetry.space_group_name_H-M   'P 1'
#
loop_
_entity.id
_entity.type
_entity.pdbx_description
1 polymer ?
#
loop_
_entity_poly.entity_id
_entity_poly.type
_entity_poly.pdbx_seq_one_letter_code
_entity_poly.pdbx_strand_id
1 'polypeptide(L)'
;MLTKDFGLPKDKLLVTVYHEDEDAANLWKKIAGLGDDKIIRIATADNFWRMGDTGPCGPCSEIFYDHGDKIPGGPPGSPDEDGDRFIEIWNLVFMQFLEEPAGTRNPLPKPSIDTGMGLERFAAILQGKHDNYDTDTLRALILASAEETSQSPDGSFKTSHRVVADHLRSTSFLMADGVLPSNEGRGYVLRRIMRRAMRHAYLMGAKEPLMYRLVPALTRQMGQAYPELNQAEALIIETLKLEETRFRAMLERGISLLNDETERLGEGGALPGAVAFKLYDTYGFPLDLTQDALREQGREVDVAGFNAAMDEQRARARAAWSGSGEAATETVWFELKENLGVTEFLGYATESAEATITALIVDGQPTGEAMLGQDVAILLNQTPFYAESGGQVGDHGLITGPDNLRIAITDTQKKLGDLFVHLGRVEAGTARVGEPVLAVVDHERRSAIRAHHSATHLLHEAMRRHLGTHVAQKGSLNAPDRLRFDVSQPRPITPDEIAAIEREVNERIRENAEVTTRLMTPDEAVKLGAMALFGEKYGEEVRVVAMGASDNLAEKSAYSIELCGGTHVGRTGDIGLFRITSEGAVSAGIRRIEALAGAAAIAAVEQDAKLLAEASAIIKAPPAELPARIAALQDDKKRLERQISELQ
;
A
#
# COMPACT_ATOMS: atom_id res chain seq x y z
N MET A 1 -37.82 -15.02 -1.14
CA MET A 1 -36.52 -15.11 -1.82
C MET A 1 -36.28 -16.46 -2.48
N LEU A 2 -35.60 -17.44 -1.86
CA LEU A 2 -35.10 -18.66 -2.54
C LEU A 2 -36.12 -19.44 -3.39
N THR A 3 -37.27 -19.77 -2.80
CA THR A 3 -38.25 -20.67 -3.44
C THR A 3 -39.32 -19.93 -4.25
N LYS A 4 -39.57 -18.64 -3.93
CA LYS A 4 -40.62 -17.83 -4.56
C LYS A 4 -40.08 -16.91 -5.67
N ASP A 5 -38.99 -16.21 -5.39
CA ASP A 5 -38.45 -15.17 -6.27
C ASP A 5 -37.42 -15.79 -7.22
N PHE A 6 -36.50 -16.59 -6.67
CA PHE A 6 -35.50 -17.33 -7.46
C PHE A 6 -35.97 -18.70 -7.96
N GLY A 7 -37.13 -19.18 -7.48
CA GLY A 7 -37.77 -20.39 -7.99
C GLY A 7 -37.03 -21.69 -7.70
N LEU A 8 -36.16 -21.75 -6.69
CA LEU A 8 -35.46 -22.99 -6.34
C LEU A 8 -36.44 -24.08 -5.85
N PRO A 9 -36.30 -25.34 -6.29
CA PRO A 9 -37.13 -26.44 -5.82
C PRO A 9 -36.97 -26.67 -4.32
N LYS A 10 -38.08 -26.70 -3.58
CA LYS A 10 -38.08 -26.86 -2.11
C LYS A 10 -37.48 -28.19 -1.67
N ASP A 11 -37.72 -29.25 -2.43
CA ASP A 11 -37.25 -30.61 -2.16
C ASP A 11 -35.73 -30.75 -2.24
N LYS A 12 -35.07 -29.84 -2.97
CA LYS A 12 -33.61 -29.76 -3.09
C LYS A 12 -32.93 -28.93 -2.02
N LEU A 13 -33.67 -28.27 -1.14
CA LEU A 13 -33.12 -27.47 -0.06
C LEU A 13 -33.13 -28.26 1.24
N LEU A 14 -32.03 -28.17 1.98
CA LEU A 14 -31.95 -28.57 3.38
C LEU A 14 -31.16 -27.51 4.16
N VAL A 15 -31.27 -27.54 5.47
CA VAL A 15 -30.59 -26.59 6.35
C VAL A 15 -29.83 -27.30 7.45
N THR A 16 -28.71 -26.72 7.84
CA THR A 16 -28.00 -27.09 9.07
C THR A 16 -28.26 -26.04 10.15
N VAL A 17 -28.24 -26.46 11.40
CA VAL A 17 -28.32 -25.59 12.58
C VAL A 17 -27.29 -26.03 13.61
N TYR A 18 -26.78 -25.08 14.39
CA TYR A 18 -25.99 -25.42 15.57
C TYR A 18 -26.80 -26.30 16.51
N HIS A 19 -26.21 -27.38 17.02
CA HIS A 19 -26.96 -28.41 17.73
C HIS A 19 -27.75 -27.91 18.97
N GLU A 20 -27.29 -26.84 19.62
CA GLU A 20 -27.94 -26.19 20.77
C GLU A 20 -28.92 -25.07 20.38
N ASP A 21 -28.98 -24.66 19.11
CA ASP A 21 -29.85 -23.58 18.64
C ASP A 21 -31.26 -24.08 18.29
N GLU A 22 -32.08 -24.24 19.33
CA GLU A 22 -33.49 -24.62 19.18
C GLU A 22 -34.34 -23.56 18.49
N ASP A 23 -33.97 -22.28 18.60
CA ASP A 23 -34.74 -21.19 18.02
C ASP A 23 -34.67 -21.26 16.49
N ALA A 24 -33.46 -21.41 15.92
CA ALA A 24 -33.29 -21.58 14.48
C ALA A 24 -34.04 -22.81 13.95
N ALA A 25 -33.92 -23.96 14.62
CA ALA A 25 -34.60 -25.19 14.23
C ALA A 25 -36.14 -25.02 14.19
N ASN A 26 -36.71 -24.38 15.23
CA ASN A 26 -38.16 -24.16 15.32
C ASN A 26 -38.65 -23.13 14.28
N LEU A 27 -37.85 -22.10 13.99
CA LEU A 27 -38.19 -21.09 12.98
C LEU A 27 -38.18 -21.68 11.57
N TRP A 28 -37.23 -22.56 11.23
CA TRP A 28 -37.22 -23.25 9.94
C TRP A 28 -38.49 -24.10 9.72
N LYS A 29 -38.94 -24.82 10.75
CA LYS A 29 -40.21 -25.56 10.71
C LYS A 29 -41.41 -24.64 10.53
N LYS A 30 -41.49 -23.60 11.35
CA LYS A 30 -42.67 -22.72 11.43
C LYS A 30 -42.81 -21.82 10.20
N ILE A 31 -41.71 -21.25 9.71
CA ILE A 31 -41.70 -20.22 8.67
C ILE A 31 -41.51 -20.83 7.28
N ALA A 32 -40.51 -21.70 7.11
CA ALA A 32 -40.21 -22.31 5.82
C ALA A 32 -40.97 -23.61 5.57
N GLY A 33 -41.49 -24.25 6.63
CA GLY A 33 -42.24 -25.50 6.53
C GLY A 33 -41.34 -26.71 6.27
N LEU A 34 -40.07 -26.66 6.67
CA LEU A 34 -39.13 -27.79 6.53
C LEU A 34 -39.45 -28.88 7.56
N GLY A 35 -39.38 -30.14 7.12
CA GLY A 35 -39.49 -31.32 7.98
C GLY A 35 -38.20 -31.57 8.78
N ASP A 36 -38.28 -32.42 9.81
CA ASP A 36 -37.13 -32.82 10.62
C ASP A 36 -36.03 -33.49 9.79
N ASP A 37 -36.39 -34.17 8.71
CA ASP A 37 -35.46 -34.80 7.75
C ASP A 37 -34.64 -33.80 6.92
N LYS A 38 -35.02 -32.51 6.94
CA LYS A 38 -34.36 -31.43 6.21
C LYS A 38 -33.65 -30.43 7.12
N ILE A 39 -33.67 -30.64 8.44
CA ILE A 39 -33.02 -29.79 9.44
C ILE A 39 -31.97 -30.63 10.17
N ILE A 40 -30.72 -30.49 9.76
CA ILE A 40 -29.60 -31.25 10.30
C ILE A 40 -28.95 -30.48 11.45
N ARG A 41 -28.67 -31.16 12.56
CA ARG A 41 -28.02 -30.56 13.73
C ARG A 41 -26.54 -30.90 13.74
N ILE A 42 -25.69 -29.89 13.75
CA ILE A 42 -24.24 -30.03 13.72
C ILE A 42 -23.64 -29.44 15.00
N ALA A 43 -22.81 -30.22 15.68
CA ALA A 43 -22.20 -29.85 16.97
C ALA A 43 -20.79 -29.26 16.83
N THR A 44 -20.18 -29.39 15.66
CA THR A 44 -18.82 -28.94 15.34
C THR A 44 -18.78 -27.43 15.11
N ALA A 45 -17.57 -26.92 14.84
CA ALA A 45 -17.35 -25.52 14.52
C ALA A 45 -18.01 -25.09 13.19
N ASP A 46 -18.45 -26.04 12.36
CA ASP A 46 -19.05 -25.77 11.05
C ASP A 46 -20.33 -24.93 11.18
N ASN A 47 -21.13 -25.14 12.25
CA ASN A 47 -22.30 -24.32 12.55
C ASN A 47 -22.06 -23.29 13.69
N PHE A 48 -20.81 -22.90 13.95
CA PHE A 48 -20.48 -21.85 14.91
C PHE A 48 -19.44 -20.89 14.34
N TRP A 49 -19.89 -19.74 13.86
CA TRP A 49 -19.05 -18.77 13.18
C TRP A 49 -18.29 -17.87 14.17
N ARG A 50 -17.04 -17.55 13.80
CA ARG A 50 -16.15 -16.66 14.56
C ARG A 50 -15.36 -15.76 13.61
N MET A 51 -15.17 -14.50 13.99
CA MET A 51 -14.34 -13.55 13.22
C MET A 51 -12.85 -13.94 13.19
N GLY A 52 -12.37 -14.63 14.23
CA GLY A 52 -10.98 -15.06 14.41
C GLY A 52 -10.78 -15.63 15.81
N ASP A 53 -9.55 -15.59 16.33
CA ASP A 53 -9.23 -16.05 17.69
C ASP A 53 -9.92 -15.21 18.78
N THR A 54 -10.27 -13.97 18.45
CA THR A 54 -11.07 -13.06 19.29
C THR A 54 -12.01 -12.25 18.40
N GLY A 55 -13.11 -11.76 18.97
CA GLY A 55 -14.09 -10.93 18.28
C GLY A 55 -15.51 -11.50 18.31
N PRO A 56 -16.44 -10.86 17.58
CA PRO A 56 -17.83 -11.30 17.53
C PRO A 56 -17.96 -12.74 17.01
N CYS A 57 -18.85 -13.51 17.63
CA CYS A 57 -19.14 -14.89 17.26
C CYS A 57 -20.57 -15.29 17.63
N GLY A 58 -21.00 -16.45 17.12
CA GLY A 58 -22.31 -17.01 17.43
C GLY A 58 -22.67 -18.26 16.64
N PRO A 59 -23.79 -18.92 17.00
CA PRO A 59 -24.31 -20.02 16.23
C PRO A 59 -24.72 -19.54 14.83
N CYS A 60 -24.64 -20.43 13.85
CA CYS A 60 -25.13 -20.14 12.52
C CYS A 60 -25.99 -21.28 11.97
N SER A 61 -26.82 -20.92 10.99
CA SER A 61 -27.63 -21.85 10.22
C SER A 61 -27.32 -21.67 8.75
N GLU A 62 -27.01 -22.77 8.07
CA GLU A 62 -26.59 -22.75 6.67
C GLU A 62 -27.63 -23.44 5.81
N ILE A 63 -27.79 -22.95 4.58
CA ILE A 63 -28.72 -23.47 3.59
C ILE A 63 -27.92 -24.20 2.52
N PHE A 64 -28.25 -25.46 2.27
CA PHE A 64 -27.60 -26.28 1.26
C PHE A 64 -28.55 -26.59 0.10
N TYR A 65 -27.97 -26.74 -1.08
CA TYR A 65 -28.66 -27.18 -2.29
C TYR A 65 -28.18 -28.57 -2.74
N ASP A 66 -29.12 -29.46 -3.01
CA ASP A 66 -28.88 -30.82 -3.51
C ASP A 66 -28.84 -30.86 -5.05
N HIS A 67 -27.65 -31.05 -5.62
CA HIS A 67 -27.47 -31.25 -7.07
C HIS A 67 -28.06 -32.59 -7.57
N GLY A 68 -28.32 -33.53 -6.67
CA GLY A 68 -28.98 -34.82 -6.90
C GLY A 68 -28.01 -36.01 -6.92
N ASP A 69 -28.56 -37.23 -6.85
CA ASP A 69 -27.80 -38.49 -6.67
C ASP A 69 -26.76 -38.81 -7.76
N LYS A 70 -26.74 -38.05 -8.87
CA LYS A 70 -25.75 -38.22 -9.94
C LYS A 70 -24.38 -37.65 -9.57
N ILE A 71 -24.33 -36.78 -8.56
CA ILE A 71 -23.10 -36.19 -8.02
C ILE A 71 -22.76 -36.96 -6.73
N PRO A 72 -21.50 -37.38 -6.54
CA PRO A 72 -21.08 -38.07 -5.32
C PRO A 72 -21.08 -37.12 -4.12
N GLY A 73 -21.42 -37.65 -2.95
CA GLY A 73 -21.45 -36.90 -1.68
C GLY A 73 -22.74 -37.15 -0.90
N GLY A 74 -22.63 -37.06 0.42
CA GLY A 74 -23.73 -37.17 1.36
C GLY A 74 -24.14 -35.81 1.94
N PRO A 75 -25.27 -35.75 2.65
CA PRO A 75 -25.72 -34.51 3.28
C PRO A 75 -24.73 -34.04 4.36
N PRO A 76 -24.72 -32.75 4.72
CA PRO A 76 -23.87 -32.22 5.78
C PRO A 76 -23.97 -33.05 7.07
N GLY A 77 -22.84 -33.29 7.73
CA GLY A 77 -22.71 -34.12 8.93
C GLY A 77 -22.70 -35.64 8.68
N SER A 78 -22.76 -36.11 7.42
CA SER A 78 -22.60 -37.53 7.08
C SER A 78 -21.12 -37.89 6.87
N PRO A 79 -20.75 -39.19 6.95
CA PRO A 79 -19.36 -39.63 6.70
C PRO A 79 -18.80 -39.29 5.30
N ASP A 80 -19.68 -38.96 4.36
CA ASP A 80 -19.39 -38.61 2.97
C ASP A 80 -19.77 -37.15 2.63
N GLU A 81 -19.85 -36.28 3.64
CA GLU A 81 -20.22 -34.86 3.51
C GLU A 81 -19.28 -34.04 2.61
N ASP A 82 -18.03 -34.46 2.47
CA ASP A 82 -16.99 -33.77 1.66
C ASP A 82 -17.22 -33.85 0.14
N GLY A 83 -18.30 -34.47 -0.32
CA GLY A 83 -18.61 -34.59 -1.75
C GLY A 83 -19.34 -33.37 -2.34
N ASP A 84 -19.33 -33.25 -3.67
CA ASP A 84 -19.85 -32.08 -4.40
C ASP A 84 -21.39 -32.03 -4.52
N ARG A 85 -22.11 -33.01 -3.97
CA ARG A 85 -23.57 -33.11 -4.14
C ARG A 85 -24.33 -32.01 -3.40
N PHE A 86 -23.96 -31.76 -2.15
CA PHE A 86 -24.61 -30.77 -1.29
C PHE A 86 -23.70 -29.57 -1.13
N ILE A 87 -24.12 -28.44 -1.67
CA ILE A 87 -23.32 -27.21 -1.64
C ILE A 87 -24.02 -26.18 -0.76
N GLU A 88 -23.27 -25.59 0.17
CA GLU A 88 -23.71 -24.45 0.96
C GLU A 88 -23.89 -23.23 0.04
N ILE A 89 -25.08 -22.63 0.05
CA ILE A 89 -25.43 -21.50 -0.82
C ILE A 89 -25.65 -20.21 -0.04
N TRP A 90 -25.88 -20.32 1.27
CA TRP A 90 -26.18 -19.18 2.12
C TRP A 90 -25.95 -19.53 3.60
N ASN A 91 -25.16 -18.71 4.28
CA ASN A 91 -24.96 -18.77 5.73
C ASN A 91 -25.71 -17.64 6.46
N LEU A 92 -26.40 -17.97 7.55
CA LEU A 92 -27.08 -17.07 8.47
C LEU A 92 -26.39 -17.15 9.85
N VAL A 93 -25.57 -16.16 10.19
CA VAL A 93 -24.84 -16.09 11.44
C VAL A 93 -25.59 -15.21 12.44
N PHE A 94 -25.90 -15.77 13.60
CA PHE A 94 -26.54 -15.06 14.70
C PHE A 94 -25.48 -14.59 15.69
N MET A 95 -24.84 -13.46 15.41
CA MET A 95 -23.81 -12.91 16.29
C MET A 95 -24.42 -12.48 17.62
N GLN A 96 -24.07 -13.22 18.67
CA GLN A 96 -24.64 -13.06 20.02
C GLN A 96 -23.56 -12.92 21.09
N PHE A 97 -22.30 -13.27 20.78
CA PHE A 97 -21.20 -13.26 21.75
C PHE A 97 -19.99 -12.48 21.23
N LEU A 98 -19.20 -11.96 22.16
CA LEU A 98 -17.85 -11.48 21.95
C LEU A 98 -16.92 -12.50 22.60
N GLU A 99 -16.05 -13.11 21.78
CA GLU A 99 -15.01 -14.02 22.28
C GLU A 99 -13.75 -13.23 22.60
N GLU A 100 -13.34 -13.29 23.85
CA GLU A 100 -12.15 -12.62 24.39
C GLU A 100 -10.94 -13.58 24.42
N PRO A 101 -9.72 -13.02 24.55
CA PRO A 101 -8.52 -13.83 24.79
C PRO A 101 -8.74 -14.84 25.92
N ALA A 102 -8.20 -16.05 25.76
CA ALA A 102 -8.43 -17.23 26.62
C ALA A 102 -9.80 -17.92 26.46
N GLY A 103 -10.61 -17.55 25.46
CA GLY A 103 -11.82 -18.29 25.06
C GLY A 103 -13.08 -17.97 25.88
N THR A 104 -13.06 -16.87 26.63
CA THR A 104 -14.23 -16.40 27.39
C THR A 104 -15.24 -15.79 26.43
N ARG A 105 -16.52 -16.18 26.54
CA ARG A 105 -17.61 -15.65 25.69
C ARG A 105 -18.56 -14.79 26.50
N ASN A 106 -18.61 -13.51 26.17
CA ASN A 106 -19.50 -12.54 26.79
C ASN A 106 -20.67 -12.21 25.84
N PRO A 107 -21.92 -12.07 26.31
CA PRO A 107 -23.02 -11.65 25.45
C PRO A 107 -22.78 -10.28 24.82
N LEU A 108 -23.09 -10.14 23.53
CA LEU A 108 -23.03 -8.85 22.85
C LEU A 108 -24.12 -7.91 23.39
N PRO A 109 -23.81 -6.62 23.63
CA PRO A 109 -24.81 -5.64 24.06
C PRO A 109 -25.90 -5.40 23.00
N LYS A 110 -25.56 -5.63 21.72
CA LYS A 110 -26.47 -5.55 20.58
C LYS A 110 -26.19 -6.73 19.64
N PRO A 111 -26.94 -7.84 19.79
CA PRO A 111 -26.87 -8.95 18.85
C PRO A 111 -27.25 -8.51 17.42
N SER A 112 -26.69 -9.18 16.42
CA SER A 112 -26.93 -8.85 15.01
C SER A 112 -26.92 -10.10 14.14
N ILE A 113 -27.50 -9.97 12.95
CA ILE A 113 -27.48 -11.03 11.93
C ILE A 113 -26.42 -10.65 10.92
N ASP A 114 -25.41 -11.49 10.79
CA ASP A 114 -24.46 -11.45 9.66
C ASP A 114 -24.86 -12.55 8.69
N THR A 115 -24.86 -12.26 7.39
CA THR A 115 -25.31 -13.22 6.41
C THR A 115 -24.52 -13.13 5.12
N GLY A 116 -24.10 -14.29 4.62
CA GLY A 116 -23.29 -14.41 3.41
C GLY A 116 -23.95 -15.37 2.43
N MET A 117 -24.40 -14.85 1.29
CA MET A 117 -24.88 -15.66 0.17
C MET A 117 -23.82 -15.68 -0.93
N GLY A 118 -23.29 -16.85 -1.26
CA GLY A 118 -22.28 -16.98 -2.31
C GLY A 118 -22.86 -16.76 -3.70
N LEU A 119 -22.66 -15.57 -4.27
CA LEU A 119 -23.22 -15.20 -5.58
C LEU A 119 -22.84 -16.18 -6.68
N GLU A 120 -21.59 -16.65 -6.72
CA GLU A 120 -21.09 -17.58 -7.73
C GLU A 120 -21.76 -18.95 -7.65
N ARG A 121 -21.91 -19.49 -6.43
CA ARG A 121 -22.62 -20.76 -6.19
C ARG A 121 -24.09 -20.63 -6.57
N PHE A 122 -24.70 -19.50 -6.22
CA PHE A 122 -26.08 -19.22 -6.55
C PHE A 122 -26.30 -19.09 -8.07
N ALA A 123 -25.40 -18.40 -8.77
CA ALA A 123 -25.41 -18.27 -10.22
C ALA A 123 -25.25 -19.63 -10.91
N ALA A 124 -24.35 -20.49 -10.42
CA ALA A 124 -24.19 -21.85 -10.95
C ALA A 124 -25.52 -22.63 -10.90
N ILE A 125 -26.21 -22.59 -9.76
CA ILE A 125 -27.51 -23.27 -9.59
C ILE A 125 -28.57 -22.72 -10.55
N LEU A 126 -28.71 -21.39 -10.66
CA LEU A 126 -29.69 -20.78 -11.55
C LEU A 126 -29.41 -21.07 -13.04
N GLN A 127 -28.14 -21.27 -13.40
CA GLN A 127 -27.73 -21.69 -14.73
C GLN A 127 -27.78 -23.21 -14.95
N GLY A 128 -28.27 -23.97 -13.96
CA GLY A 128 -28.36 -25.43 -14.03
C GLY A 128 -26.99 -26.14 -14.02
N LYS A 129 -25.96 -25.49 -13.46
CA LYS A 129 -24.61 -26.01 -13.30
C LYS A 129 -24.37 -26.52 -11.88
N HIS A 130 -23.38 -27.40 -11.73
CA HIS A 130 -22.92 -27.90 -10.43
C HIS A 130 -21.63 -27.21 -9.96
N ASP A 131 -20.87 -26.66 -10.91
CA ASP A 131 -19.57 -26.05 -10.65
C ASP A 131 -19.61 -24.58 -11.05
N ASN A 132 -19.08 -23.71 -10.19
CA ASN A 132 -18.98 -22.27 -10.43
C ASN A 132 -18.20 -21.97 -11.73
N TYR A 133 -17.20 -22.79 -12.07
CA TYR A 133 -16.39 -22.62 -13.27
C TYR A 133 -17.17 -22.90 -14.57
N ASP A 134 -18.36 -23.50 -14.48
CA ASP A 134 -19.24 -23.75 -15.62
C ASP A 134 -20.27 -22.62 -15.84
N THR A 135 -20.29 -21.61 -14.96
CA THR A 135 -21.10 -20.39 -15.17
C THR A 135 -20.63 -19.65 -16.42
N ASP A 136 -21.54 -18.98 -17.11
CA ASP A 136 -21.24 -18.16 -18.29
C ASP A 136 -20.04 -17.22 -18.10
N THR A 137 -19.97 -16.54 -16.96
CA THR A 137 -18.94 -15.56 -16.62
C THR A 137 -17.56 -16.22 -16.51
N LEU A 138 -17.39 -17.24 -15.65
CA LEU A 138 -16.10 -17.91 -15.48
C LEU A 138 -15.73 -18.76 -16.69
N ARG A 139 -16.72 -19.38 -17.34
CA ARG A 139 -16.52 -20.17 -18.56
C ARG A 139 -15.99 -19.31 -19.70
N ALA A 140 -16.47 -18.08 -19.86
CA ALA A 140 -15.96 -17.16 -20.87
C ALA A 140 -14.46 -16.84 -20.66
N LEU A 141 -14.01 -16.68 -19.41
CA LEU A 141 -12.60 -16.46 -19.09
C LEU A 141 -11.74 -17.71 -19.31
N ILE A 142 -12.27 -18.89 -18.97
CA ILE A 142 -11.63 -20.18 -19.26
C ILE A 142 -11.45 -20.36 -20.76
N LEU A 143 -12.48 -20.05 -21.55
CA LEU A 143 -12.42 -20.13 -23.02
C LEU A 143 -11.40 -19.14 -23.61
N ALA A 144 -11.34 -17.91 -23.09
CA ALA A 144 -10.31 -16.94 -23.50
C ALA A 144 -8.89 -17.44 -23.20
N SER A 145 -8.68 -18.05 -22.02
CA SER A 145 -7.40 -18.67 -21.67
C SER A 145 -7.05 -19.85 -22.59
N ALA A 146 -8.03 -20.68 -22.93
CA ALA A 146 -7.86 -21.82 -23.83
C ALA A 146 -7.51 -21.39 -25.27
N GLU A 147 -8.19 -20.37 -25.78
CA GLU A 147 -7.90 -19.77 -27.09
C GLU A 147 -6.47 -19.23 -27.14
N GLU A 148 -6.09 -18.44 -26.14
CA GLU A 148 -4.78 -17.78 -26.11
C GLU A 148 -3.60 -18.75 -25.92
N THR A 149 -3.85 -19.91 -25.32
CA THR A 149 -2.85 -20.96 -25.12
C THR A 149 -2.90 -22.04 -26.21
N SER A 150 -3.92 -22.03 -27.07
CA SER A 150 -4.21 -23.12 -28.01
C SER A 150 -4.34 -24.49 -27.33
N GLN A 151 -4.87 -24.52 -26.11
CA GLN A 151 -5.14 -25.74 -25.32
C GLN A 151 -6.64 -26.02 -25.25
N SER A 152 -7.01 -27.27 -24.97
CA SER A 152 -8.43 -27.61 -24.72
C SER A 152 -8.86 -27.10 -23.35
N PRO A 153 -9.98 -26.35 -23.23
CA PRO A 153 -10.48 -25.84 -21.96
C PRO A 153 -10.84 -26.95 -20.96
N ASP A 154 -11.19 -28.13 -21.47
CA ASP A 154 -11.60 -29.31 -20.70
C ASP A 154 -10.60 -30.47 -20.81
N GLY A 155 -9.40 -30.20 -21.33
CA GLY A 155 -8.33 -31.20 -21.51
C GLY A 155 -7.50 -31.44 -20.25
N SER A 156 -6.24 -31.86 -20.45
CA SER A 156 -5.28 -32.11 -19.37
C SER A 156 -5.00 -30.88 -18.50
N PHE A 157 -5.21 -29.67 -19.04
CA PHE A 157 -4.97 -28.40 -18.36
C PHE A 157 -6.24 -27.74 -17.81
N LYS A 158 -7.37 -28.46 -17.69
CA LYS A 158 -8.64 -27.90 -17.20
C LYS A 158 -8.50 -27.13 -15.87
N THR A 159 -7.70 -27.64 -14.94
CA THR A 159 -7.46 -27.01 -13.64
C THR A 159 -6.63 -25.74 -13.79
N SER A 160 -5.64 -25.72 -14.68
CA SER A 160 -4.83 -24.54 -14.97
C SER A 160 -5.68 -23.40 -15.54
N HIS A 161 -6.62 -23.69 -16.45
CA HIS A 161 -7.54 -22.67 -16.96
C HIS A 161 -8.44 -22.08 -15.87
N ARG A 162 -8.94 -22.93 -14.95
CA ARG A 162 -9.75 -22.48 -13.81
C ARG A 162 -8.95 -21.55 -12.88
N VAL A 163 -7.71 -21.92 -12.55
CA VAL A 163 -6.82 -21.09 -11.73
C VAL A 163 -6.52 -19.76 -12.42
N VAL A 164 -6.20 -19.78 -13.72
CA VAL A 164 -5.95 -18.56 -14.49
C VAL A 164 -7.17 -17.63 -14.50
N ALA A 165 -8.37 -18.16 -14.75
CA ALA A 165 -9.60 -17.37 -14.78
C ALA A 165 -9.91 -16.71 -13.42
N ASP A 166 -9.85 -17.50 -12.34
CA ASP A 166 -10.13 -17.02 -10.98
C ASP A 166 -9.10 -15.99 -10.51
N HIS A 167 -7.82 -16.26 -10.73
CA HIS A 167 -6.75 -15.38 -10.29
C HIS A 167 -6.63 -14.14 -11.18
N LEU A 168 -6.96 -14.21 -12.48
CA LEU A 168 -7.12 -13.01 -13.30
C LEU A 168 -8.16 -12.07 -12.70
N ARG A 169 -9.33 -12.59 -12.32
CA ARG A 169 -10.38 -11.81 -11.67
C ARG A 169 -9.86 -11.21 -10.36
N SER A 170 -9.38 -12.04 -9.44
CA SER A 170 -8.92 -11.60 -8.11
C SER A 170 -7.85 -10.51 -8.19
N THR A 171 -6.84 -10.70 -9.05
CA THR A 171 -5.73 -9.75 -9.18
C THR A 171 -6.16 -8.44 -9.85
N SER A 172 -7.07 -8.50 -10.82
CA SER A 172 -7.62 -7.31 -11.49
C SER A 172 -8.46 -6.46 -10.54
N PHE A 173 -9.32 -7.07 -9.72
CA PHE A 173 -10.10 -6.35 -8.70
C PHE A 173 -9.19 -5.71 -7.64
N LEU A 174 -8.21 -6.45 -7.12
CA LEU A 174 -7.24 -5.89 -6.16
C LEU A 174 -6.50 -4.67 -6.73
N MET A 175 -6.11 -4.70 -8.01
CA MET A 175 -5.45 -3.58 -8.68
C MET A 175 -6.40 -2.42 -8.98
N ALA A 176 -7.65 -2.70 -9.34
CA ALA A 176 -8.68 -1.68 -9.50
C ALA A 176 -8.94 -0.94 -8.16
N ASP A 177 -8.87 -1.65 -7.04
CA ASP A 177 -8.96 -1.10 -5.68
C ASP A 177 -7.65 -0.43 -5.18
N GLY A 178 -6.64 -0.28 -6.06
CA GLY A 178 -5.40 0.44 -5.78
C GLY A 178 -4.28 -0.37 -5.12
N VAL A 179 -4.42 -1.69 -5.00
CA VAL A 179 -3.34 -2.56 -4.52
C VAL A 179 -2.37 -2.82 -5.67
N LEU A 180 -1.09 -2.46 -5.50
CA LEU A 180 -0.03 -2.76 -6.45
C LEU A 180 0.90 -3.87 -5.93
N PRO A 181 1.52 -4.68 -6.80
CA PRO A 181 2.45 -5.74 -6.40
C PRO A 181 3.62 -5.18 -5.57
N SER A 182 3.89 -5.77 -4.40
CA SER A 182 4.98 -5.38 -3.52
C SER A 182 5.59 -6.59 -2.80
N ASN A 183 6.63 -6.37 -1.98
CA ASN A 183 7.25 -7.43 -1.19
C ASN A 183 6.58 -7.68 0.17
N GLU A 184 5.63 -6.83 0.58
CA GLU A 184 5.05 -6.86 1.94
C GLU A 184 3.55 -6.57 1.94
N GLY A 185 2.86 -6.98 3.03
CA GLY A 185 1.44 -6.69 3.25
C GLY A 185 0.53 -7.15 2.11
N ARG A 186 -0.42 -6.30 1.72
CA ARG A 186 -1.42 -6.63 0.68
C ARG A 186 -0.82 -6.77 -0.71
N GLY A 187 0.22 -6.01 -1.03
CA GLY A 187 0.92 -6.09 -2.31
C GLY A 187 1.69 -7.40 -2.48
N TYR A 188 2.18 -8.00 -1.38
CA TYR A 188 2.75 -9.35 -1.39
C TYR A 188 1.69 -10.41 -1.71
N VAL A 189 0.50 -10.32 -1.10
CA VAL A 189 -0.62 -11.25 -1.37
C VAL A 189 -1.04 -11.17 -2.84
N LEU A 190 -1.21 -9.95 -3.38
CA LEU A 190 -1.50 -9.74 -4.80
C LEU A 190 -0.45 -10.42 -5.69
N ARG A 191 0.84 -10.16 -5.42
CA ARG A 191 1.95 -10.75 -6.17
C ARG A 191 1.95 -12.28 -6.11
N ARG A 192 1.62 -12.88 -4.97
CA ARG A 192 1.49 -14.33 -4.81
C ARG A 192 0.39 -14.92 -5.70
N ILE A 193 -0.80 -14.32 -5.70
CA ILE A 193 -1.92 -14.76 -6.54
C ILE A 193 -1.58 -14.62 -8.02
N MET A 194 -1.01 -13.48 -8.43
CA MET A 194 -0.55 -13.23 -9.81
C MET A 194 0.45 -14.29 -10.29
N ARG A 195 1.49 -14.56 -9.48
CA ARG A 195 2.55 -15.51 -9.84
C ARG A 195 2.04 -16.94 -9.97
N ARG A 196 1.07 -17.34 -9.13
CA ARG A 196 0.41 -18.64 -9.26
C ARG A 196 -0.31 -18.78 -10.60
N ALA A 197 -1.05 -17.75 -11.03
CA ALA A 197 -1.71 -17.74 -12.33
C ALA A 197 -0.69 -17.81 -13.50
N MET A 198 0.37 -17.01 -13.43
CA MET A 198 1.44 -16.98 -14.44
C MET A 198 2.20 -18.31 -14.52
N ARG A 199 2.37 -19.03 -13.41
CA ARG A 199 2.92 -20.40 -13.40
C ARG A 199 2.01 -21.36 -14.18
N HIS A 200 0.70 -21.32 -13.95
CA HIS A 200 -0.24 -22.14 -14.72
C HIS A 200 -0.24 -21.78 -16.21
N ALA A 201 -0.11 -20.50 -16.55
CA ALA A 201 0.07 -20.07 -17.94
C ALA A 201 1.34 -20.69 -18.57
N TYR A 202 2.46 -20.69 -17.84
CA TYR A 202 3.71 -21.33 -18.26
C TYR A 202 3.57 -22.85 -18.45
N LEU A 203 2.92 -23.55 -17.51
CA LEU A 203 2.67 -25.00 -17.61
C LEU A 203 1.83 -25.38 -18.83
N MET A 204 0.90 -24.50 -19.23
CA MET A 204 0.09 -24.69 -20.45
C MET A 204 0.88 -24.43 -21.74
N GLY A 205 2.14 -24.01 -21.64
CA GLY A 205 3.04 -23.77 -22.78
C GLY A 205 2.96 -22.36 -23.36
N ALA A 206 2.44 -21.38 -22.63
CA ALA A 206 2.36 -19.99 -23.11
C ALA A 206 3.76 -19.43 -23.43
N LYS A 207 4.02 -19.12 -24.70
CA LYS A 207 5.33 -18.64 -25.17
C LYS A 207 5.60 -17.16 -24.93
N GLU A 208 4.55 -16.38 -24.72
CA GLU A 208 4.59 -14.96 -24.39
C GLU A 208 3.77 -14.72 -23.11
N PRO A 209 3.95 -13.58 -22.40
CA PRO A 209 3.12 -13.27 -21.24
C PRO A 209 1.62 -13.31 -21.61
N LEU A 210 0.83 -14.03 -20.81
CA LEU A 210 -0.56 -14.38 -21.09
C LEU A 210 -1.55 -13.51 -20.31
N MET A 211 -1.29 -13.23 -19.03
CA MET A 211 -2.30 -12.72 -18.10
C MET A 211 -2.88 -11.38 -18.55
N TYR A 212 -2.03 -10.46 -19.01
CA TYR A 212 -2.46 -9.14 -19.48
C TYR A 212 -3.38 -9.20 -20.70
N ARG A 213 -3.24 -10.25 -21.54
CA ARG A 213 -4.05 -10.43 -22.75
C ARG A 213 -5.47 -10.90 -22.44
N LEU A 214 -5.67 -11.45 -21.25
CA LEU A 214 -6.98 -11.90 -20.79
C LEU A 214 -7.80 -10.78 -20.13
N VAL A 215 -7.18 -9.65 -19.75
CA VAL A 215 -7.85 -8.51 -19.10
C VAL A 215 -9.05 -8.01 -19.92
N PRO A 216 -8.94 -7.80 -21.25
CA PRO A 216 -10.10 -7.37 -22.04
C PRO A 216 -11.28 -8.36 -22.01
N ALA A 217 -11.02 -9.66 -21.84
CA ALA A 217 -12.09 -10.65 -21.67
C ALA A 217 -12.79 -10.48 -20.31
N LEU A 218 -12.02 -10.22 -19.24
CA LEU A 218 -12.55 -9.89 -17.92
C LEU A 218 -13.39 -8.60 -17.97
N THR A 219 -12.85 -7.53 -18.55
CA THR A 219 -13.52 -6.24 -18.70
C THR A 219 -14.86 -6.40 -19.44
N ARG A 220 -14.91 -7.22 -20.50
CA ARG A 220 -16.17 -7.51 -21.21
C ARG A 220 -17.20 -8.25 -20.37
N GLN A 221 -16.77 -9.17 -19.50
CA GLN A 221 -17.69 -9.95 -18.66
C GLN A 221 -18.20 -9.16 -17.46
N MET A 222 -17.36 -8.30 -16.86
CA MET A 222 -17.64 -7.72 -15.55
C MET A 222 -17.67 -6.19 -15.54
N GLY A 223 -17.06 -5.51 -16.51
CA GLY A 223 -16.85 -4.06 -16.51
C GLY A 223 -18.13 -3.22 -16.55
N GLN A 224 -19.27 -3.77 -16.96
CA GLN A 224 -20.55 -3.06 -16.87
C GLN A 224 -21.04 -2.95 -15.42
N ALA A 225 -20.91 -4.02 -14.64
CA ALA A 225 -21.32 -4.06 -13.24
C ALA A 225 -20.25 -3.44 -12.32
N TYR A 226 -18.99 -3.45 -12.75
CA TYR A 226 -17.82 -2.96 -12.02
C TYR A 226 -17.04 -1.94 -12.88
N PRO A 227 -17.52 -0.69 -13.01
CA PRO A 227 -16.90 0.33 -13.86
C PRO A 227 -15.43 0.64 -13.52
N GLU A 228 -15.02 0.44 -12.28
CA GLU A 228 -13.66 0.56 -11.78
C GLU A 228 -12.67 -0.35 -12.55
N LEU A 229 -13.12 -1.52 -13.05
CA LEU A 229 -12.28 -2.37 -13.90
C LEU A 229 -11.97 -1.70 -15.24
N ASN A 230 -12.93 -0.98 -15.85
CA ASN A 230 -12.69 -0.25 -17.09
C ASN A 230 -11.71 0.91 -16.86
N GLN A 231 -11.85 1.61 -15.73
CA GLN A 231 -11.00 2.75 -15.37
C GLN A 231 -9.56 2.30 -15.11
N ALA A 232 -9.37 1.15 -14.49
CA ALA A 232 -8.07 0.59 -14.15
C ALA A 232 -7.47 -0.32 -15.23
N GLU A 233 -8.18 -0.59 -16.33
CA GLU A 233 -7.79 -1.60 -17.34
C GLU A 233 -6.35 -1.40 -17.85
N ALA A 234 -5.97 -0.16 -18.19
CA ALA A 234 -4.62 0.16 -18.67
C ALA A 234 -3.54 -0.14 -17.61
N LEU A 235 -3.79 0.20 -16.33
CA LEU A 235 -2.89 -0.09 -15.22
C LEU A 235 -2.76 -1.60 -15.00
N ILE A 236 -3.89 -2.32 -15.03
CA ILE A 236 -3.94 -3.77 -14.83
C ILE A 236 -3.17 -4.48 -15.94
N ILE A 237 -3.39 -4.10 -17.20
CA ILE A 237 -2.68 -4.64 -18.36
C ILE A 237 -1.17 -4.43 -18.23
N GLU A 238 -0.73 -3.19 -17.97
CA GLU A 238 0.70 -2.86 -17.92
C GLU A 238 1.37 -3.57 -16.73
N THR A 239 0.71 -3.62 -15.58
CA THR A 239 1.22 -4.27 -14.36
C THR A 239 1.34 -5.77 -14.54
N LEU A 240 0.31 -6.45 -15.07
CA LEU A 240 0.35 -7.89 -15.35
C LEU A 240 1.44 -8.22 -16.35
N LYS A 241 1.55 -7.44 -17.44
CA LYS A 241 2.56 -7.65 -18.48
C LYS A 241 3.97 -7.55 -17.89
N LEU A 242 4.25 -6.49 -17.15
CA LEU A 242 5.56 -6.23 -16.58
C LEU A 242 5.95 -7.25 -15.50
N GLU A 243 5.04 -7.59 -14.58
CA GLU A 243 5.30 -8.61 -13.56
C GLU A 243 5.48 -10.00 -14.19
N GLU A 244 4.67 -10.37 -15.19
CA GLU A 244 4.78 -11.67 -15.86
C GLU A 244 6.07 -11.80 -16.67
N THR A 245 6.47 -10.75 -17.41
CA THR A 245 7.75 -10.74 -18.14
C THR A 245 8.92 -10.93 -17.18
N ARG A 246 8.94 -10.23 -16.04
CA ARG A 246 10.00 -10.37 -15.02
C ARG A 246 9.97 -11.76 -14.37
N PHE A 247 8.78 -12.22 -14.02
CA PHE A 247 8.59 -13.49 -13.33
C PHE A 247 8.97 -14.67 -14.21
N ARG A 248 8.66 -14.65 -15.50
CA ARG A 248 8.99 -15.74 -16.41
C ARG A 248 10.49 -16.05 -16.48
N ALA A 249 11.32 -15.01 -16.60
CA ALA A 249 12.78 -15.17 -16.62
C ALA A 249 13.33 -15.75 -15.30
N MET A 250 12.61 -15.55 -14.18
CA MET A 250 12.91 -16.18 -12.89
C MET A 250 12.37 -17.62 -12.83
N LEU A 251 11.16 -17.85 -13.33
CA LEU A 251 10.45 -19.13 -13.31
C LEU A 251 11.19 -20.22 -14.10
N GLU A 252 11.67 -19.91 -15.30
CA GLU A 252 12.42 -20.86 -16.14
C GLU A 252 13.67 -21.37 -15.42
N ARG A 253 14.42 -20.48 -14.76
CA ARG A 253 15.60 -20.84 -13.97
C ARG A 253 15.25 -21.57 -12.68
N GLY A 254 14.21 -21.10 -11.97
CA GLY A 254 13.77 -21.65 -10.69
C GLY A 254 13.20 -23.06 -10.81
N ILE A 255 12.37 -23.35 -11.82
CA ILE A 255 11.82 -24.69 -12.06
C ILE A 255 12.93 -25.67 -12.46
N SER A 256 13.88 -25.25 -13.30
CA SER A 256 15.02 -26.12 -13.66
C SER A 256 15.82 -26.51 -12.42
N LEU A 257 16.16 -25.55 -11.56
CA LEU A 257 16.89 -25.81 -10.32
C LEU A 257 16.09 -26.64 -9.33
N LEU A 258 14.78 -26.38 -9.19
CA LEU A 258 13.91 -27.17 -8.33
C LEU A 258 13.85 -28.63 -8.81
N ASN A 259 13.72 -28.86 -10.12
CA ASN A 259 13.74 -30.20 -10.71
C ASN A 259 15.08 -30.91 -10.41
N ASP A 260 16.22 -30.25 -10.66
CA ASP A 260 17.56 -30.81 -10.38
C ASP A 260 17.74 -31.21 -8.90
N GLU A 261 17.22 -30.41 -7.97
CA GLU A 261 17.29 -30.73 -6.54
C GLU A 261 16.29 -31.83 -6.17
N THR A 262 15.09 -31.86 -6.75
CA THR A 262 14.10 -32.93 -6.50
C THR A 262 14.52 -34.29 -7.07
N GLU A 263 15.26 -34.34 -8.18
CA GLU A 263 15.83 -35.58 -8.72
C GLU A 263 16.87 -36.21 -7.78
N ARG A 264 17.52 -35.39 -6.95
CA ARG A 264 18.47 -35.85 -5.93
C ARG A 264 17.79 -36.31 -4.64
N LEU A 265 16.49 -36.07 -4.50
CA LEU A 265 15.69 -36.54 -3.36
C LEU A 265 15.10 -37.91 -3.67
N GLY A 266 15.07 -38.79 -2.66
CA GLY A 266 14.31 -40.04 -2.73
C GLY A 266 12.83 -39.82 -3.01
N GLU A 267 12.11 -40.86 -3.41
CA GLU A 267 10.67 -40.81 -3.70
C GLU A 267 9.89 -40.25 -2.49
N GLY A 268 9.12 -39.18 -2.70
CA GLY A 268 8.33 -38.53 -1.65
C GLY A 268 9.10 -37.70 -0.60
N GLY A 269 10.44 -37.61 -0.69
CA GLY A 269 11.25 -36.79 0.23
C GLY A 269 10.92 -35.30 0.17
N ALA A 270 10.84 -34.66 1.34
CA ALA A 270 10.63 -33.22 1.47
C ALA A 270 11.88 -32.43 1.03
N LEU A 271 11.67 -31.26 0.41
CA LEU A 271 12.76 -30.38 0.00
C LEU A 271 13.40 -29.75 1.26
N PRO A 272 14.72 -29.90 1.47
CA PRO A 272 15.39 -29.34 2.65
C PRO A 272 15.23 -27.82 2.72
N GLY A 273 14.99 -27.29 3.92
CA GLY A 273 14.73 -25.87 4.12
C GLY A 273 15.87 -24.96 3.67
N ALA A 274 17.13 -25.42 3.77
CA ALA A 274 18.30 -24.69 3.26
C ALA A 274 18.32 -24.58 1.72
N VAL A 275 17.78 -25.58 1.01
CA VAL A 275 17.66 -25.57 -0.46
C VAL A 275 16.54 -24.62 -0.86
N ALA A 276 15.39 -24.68 -0.19
CA ALA A 276 14.30 -23.72 -0.37
C ALA A 276 14.75 -22.28 -0.08
N PHE A 277 15.57 -22.08 0.97
CA PHE A 277 16.15 -20.79 1.30
C PHE A 277 17.12 -20.30 0.22
N LYS A 278 17.97 -21.19 -0.32
CA LYS A 278 18.86 -20.84 -1.44
C LYS A 278 18.07 -20.45 -2.70
N LEU A 279 16.99 -21.16 -3.02
CA LEU A 279 16.07 -20.82 -4.11
C LEU A 279 15.49 -19.40 -3.92
N TYR A 280 15.07 -19.08 -2.70
CA TYR A 280 14.55 -17.78 -2.31
C TYR A 280 15.61 -16.66 -2.34
N ASP A 281 16.71 -16.81 -1.61
CA ASP A 281 17.71 -15.77 -1.36
C ASP A 281 18.62 -15.52 -2.56
N THR A 282 19.08 -16.59 -3.21
CA THR A 282 20.06 -16.48 -4.31
C THR A 282 19.39 -16.29 -5.67
N TYR A 283 18.26 -16.95 -5.90
CA TYR A 283 17.61 -16.99 -7.21
C TYR A 283 16.28 -16.24 -7.26
N GLY A 284 15.83 -15.69 -6.12
CA GLY A 284 14.60 -14.93 -6.00
C GLY A 284 13.33 -15.78 -6.12
N PHE A 285 13.44 -17.12 -6.09
CA PHE A 285 12.33 -18.05 -6.28
C PHE A 285 11.54 -18.22 -4.96
N PRO A 286 10.31 -17.71 -4.88
CA PRO A 286 9.55 -17.64 -3.63
C PRO A 286 9.23 -19.00 -3.01
N LEU A 287 9.16 -19.05 -1.67
CA LEU A 287 8.82 -20.26 -0.92
C LEU A 287 7.43 -20.80 -1.29
N ASP A 288 6.43 -19.92 -1.46
CA ASP A 288 5.07 -20.27 -1.83
C ASP A 288 5.00 -20.96 -3.19
N LEU A 289 5.79 -20.50 -4.17
CA LEU A 289 5.88 -21.16 -5.48
C LEU A 289 6.62 -22.49 -5.42
N THR A 290 7.60 -22.61 -4.53
CA THR A 290 8.30 -23.87 -4.27
C THR A 290 7.32 -24.90 -3.69
N GLN A 291 6.50 -24.48 -2.72
CA GLN A 291 5.45 -25.32 -2.12
C GLN A 291 4.39 -25.72 -3.14
N ASP A 292 3.91 -24.77 -3.96
CA ASP A 292 2.91 -25.06 -5.00
C ASP A 292 3.45 -26.04 -6.05
N ALA A 293 4.71 -25.91 -6.45
CA ALA A 293 5.34 -26.82 -7.42
C ALA A 293 5.54 -28.23 -6.87
N LEU A 294 5.93 -28.37 -5.59
CA LEU A 294 6.13 -29.68 -4.96
C LEU A 294 4.81 -30.38 -4.62
N ARG A 295 3.73 -29.63 -4.34
CA ARG A 295 2.41 -30.20 -4.05
C ARG A 295 1.88 -31.04 -5.20
N GLU A 296 2.12 -30.64 -6.45
CA GLU A 296 1.76 -31.42 -7.64
C GLU A 296 2.52 -32.74 -7.75
N GLN A 297 3.69 -32.84 -7.10
CA GLN A 297 4.52 -34.04 -7.03
C GLN A 297 4.27 -34.86 -5.76
N GLY A 298 3.31 -34.46 -4.91
CA GLY A 298 3.05 -35.09 -3.61
C GLY A 298 4.18 -34.89 -2.60
N ARG A 299 4.96 -33.81 -2.71
CA ARG A 299 6.11 -33.49 -1.84
C ARG A 299 5.84 -32.22 -1.04
N GLU A 300 6.52 -32.10 0.11
CA GLU A 300 6.47 -30.91 0.97
C GLU A 300 7.82 -30.18 1.01
N VAL A 301 7.82 -28.94 1.51
CA VAL A 301 9.03 -28.19 1.85
C VAL A 301 9.24 -28.24 3.36
N ASP A 302 10.47 -28.42 3.82
CA ASP A 302 10.84 -28.20 5.21
C ASP A 302 10.81 -26.68 5.54
N VAL A 303 9.63 -26.19 5.89
CA VAL A 303 9.38 -24.78 6.25
C VAL A 303 10.13 -24.38 7.53
N ALA A 304 10.28 -25.32 8.47
CA ALA A 304 11.01 -25.05 9.71
C ALA A 304 12.49 -24.77 9.44
N GLY A 305 13.12 -25.60 8.59
CA GLY A 305 14.49 -25.38 8.13
C GLY A 305 14.65 -24.09 7.31
N PHE A 306 13.65 -23.73 6.49
CA PHE A 306 13.66 -22.46 5.76
C PHE A 306 13.64 -21.26 6.71
N ASN A 307 12.75 -21.27 7.71
CA ASN A 307 12.64 -20.19 8.69
C ASN A 307 13.91 -20.07 9.54
N ALA A 308 14.52 -21.19 9.92
CA ALA A 308 15.80 -21.18 10.63
C ALA A 308 16.91 -20.50 9.81
N ALA A 309 16.98 -20.77 8.50
CA ALA A 309 17.94 -20.12 7.60
C ALA A 309 17.65 -18.61 7.41
N MET A 310 16.37 -18.22 7.34
CA MET A 310 15.94 -16.81 7.31
C MET A 310 16.33 -16.06 8.59
N ASP A 311 16.15 -16.68 9.76
CA ASP A 311 16.47 -16.07 11.04
C ASP A 311 17.98 -15.92 11.24
N GLU A 312 18.78 -16.89 10.77
CA GLU A 312 20.24 -16.79 10.74
C GLU A 312 20.72 -15.63 9.85
N GLN A 313 20.08 -15.42 8.69
CA GLN A 313 20.36 -14.26 7.83
C GLN A 313 19.98 -12.94 8.51
N ARG A 314 18.81 -12.86 9.14
CA ARG A 314 18.36 -11.68 9.89
C ARG A 314 19.26 -11.37 11.08
N ALA A 315 19.70 -12.39 11.81
CA ALA A 315 20.63 -12.23 12.92
C ALA A 315 21.98 -11.67 12.45
N ARG A 316 22.50 -12.17 11.32
CA ARG A 316 23.72 -11.61 10.68
C ARG A 316 23.54 -10.16 10.23
N ALA A 317 22.38 -9.81 9.65
CA ALA A 317 22.07 -8.45 9.24
C ALA A 317 21.89 -7.49 10.43
N ARG A 318 21.28 -7.96 11.53
CA ARG A 318 21.13 -7.21 12.79
C ARG A 318 22.44 -7.02 13.52
N ALA A 319 23.33 -8.01 13.53
CA ALA A 319 24.67 -7.89 14.09
C ALA A 319 25.53 -6.84 13.35
N ALA A 320 25.18 -6.52 12.10
CA ALA A 320 25.78 -5.44 11.32
C ALA A 320 25.12 -4.06 11.55
N TRP A 321 24.03 -3.98 12.31
CA TRP A 321 23.27 -2.75 12.59
C TRP A 321 23.33 -2.42 14.10
N SER A 322 24.29 -1.61 14.52
CA SER A 322 24.34 -1.07 15.88
C SER A 322 23.82 0.37 15.92
N GLY A 323 22.66 0.63 16.56
CA GLY A 323 22.24 1.99 16.92
C GLY A 323 20.79 2.16 17.40
N SER A 324 20.64 2.50 18.69
CA SER A 324 19.48 3.03 19.44
C SER A 324 18.40 2.05 19.97
N GLY A 325 18.20 2.08 21.29
CA GLY A 325 17.22 1.27 22.05
C GLY A 325 15.94 2.04 22.34
N GLU A 326 14.86 1.69 21.64
CA GLU A 326 13.60 2.46 21.62
C GLU A 326 12.54 2.00 22.65
N ALA A 327 12.66 0.80 23.24
CA ALA A 327 11.55 0.21 24.00
C ALA A 327 11.20 0.88 25.35
N ALA A 328 12.17 1.47 26.06
CA ALA A 328 11.91 2.12 27.36
C ALA A 328 11.34 3.54 27.23
N THR A 329 11.54 4.18 26.07
CA THR A 329 11.16 5.56 25.81
C THR A 329 9.68 5.71 25.46
N GLU A 330 9.03 4.65 24.98
CA GLU A 330 7.62 4.70 24.56
C GLU A 330 6.64 4.79 25.74
N THR A 331 6.91 4.14 26.87
CA THR A 331 6.02 4.11 28.04
C THR A 331 5.75 5.51 28.61
N VAL A 332 6.77 6.38 28.63
CA VAL A 332 6.67 7.76 29.14
C VAL A 332 5.65 8.58 28.34
N TRP A 333 5.60 8.41 27.02
CA TRP A 333 4.67 9.16 26.18
C TRP A 333 3.22 8.72 26.37
N PHE A 334 2.98 7.43 26.65
CA PHE A 334 1.64 6.92 26.93
C PHE A 334 1.08 7.52 28.22
N GLU A 335 1.85 7.50 29.31
CA GLU A 335 1.44 8.09 30.59
C GLU A 335 1.21 9.60 30.48
N LEU A 336 2.06 10.32 29.72
CA LEU A 336 1.88 11.75 29.50
C LEU A 336 0.62 12.06 28.67
N LYS A 337 0.30 11.24 27.66
CA LYS A 337 -0.93 11.41 26.86
C LYS A 337 -2.19 11.23 27.70
N GLU A 338 -2.24 10.21 28.56
CA GLU A 338 -3.40 9.97 29.43
C GLU A 338 -3.61 11.10 30.44
N ASN A 339 -2.52 11.68 30.97
CA ASN A 339 -2.60 12.72 31.99
C ASN A 339 -2.85 14.13 31.42
N LEU A 340 -2.30 14.45 30.24
CA LEU A 340 -2.29 15.81 29.70
C LEU A 340 -3.25 16.01 28.51
N GLY A 341 -3.71 14.93 27.87
CA GLY A 341 -4.53 14.99 26.68
C GLY A 341 -3.74 15.32 25.40
N VAL A 342 -4.43 15.92 24.42
CA VAL A 342 -3.86 16.25 23.09
C VAL A 342 -3.25 17.65 23.09
N THR A 343 -2.21 17.88 22.28
CA THR A 343 -1.68 19.24 22.06
C THR A 343 -2.49 19.97 20.99
N GLU A 344 -2.96 21.18 21.28
CA GLU A 344 -3.66 22.00 20.28
C GLU A 344 -2.65 22.61 19.28
N PHE A 345 -2.84 22.31 17.98
CA PHE A 345 -1.95 22.81 16.93
C PHE A 345 -2.49 24.08 16.27
N LEU A 346 -1.76 25.18 16.38
CA LEU A 346 -2.12 26.51 15.87
C LEU A 346 -1.34 26.89 14.59
N GLY A 347 -0.38 26.05 14.18
CA GLY A 347 0.62 26.38 13.16
C GLY A 347 0.10 26.53 11.73
N TYR A 348 -1.20 26.27 11.50
CA TYR A 348 -1.88 26.61 10.25
C TYR A 348 -2.19 28.10 10.13
N ALA A 349 -2.46 28.78 11.25
CA ALA A 349 -2.90 30.17 11.28
C ALA A 349 -1.78 31.12 11.71
N THR A 350 -0.86 30.67 12.57
CA THR A 350 0.18 31.52 13.15
C THR A 350 1.51 30.78 13.28
N GLU A 351 2.62 31.53 13.29
CA GLU A 351 3.98 31.04 13.58
C GLU A 351 4.45 31.44 14.98
N SER A 352 3.60 32.13 15.74
CA SER A 352 3.86 32.53 17.12
C SER A 352 2.62 32.33 17.98
N ALA A 353 2.78 31.75 19.17
CA ALA A 353 1.71 31.63 20.15
C ALA A 353 2.24 31.66 21.58
N GLU A 354 1.46 32.24 22.49
CA GLU A 354 1.65 32.06 23.93
C GLU A 354 1.16 30.65 24.32
N ALA A 355 1.87 29.97 25.21
CA ALA A 355 1.57 28.61 25.65
C ALA A 355 2.03 28.40 27.09
N THR A 356 1.74 27.23 27.64
CA THR A 356 2.22 26.80 28.96
C THR A 356 2.95 25.47 28.83
N ILE A 357 4.11 25.36 29.49
CA ILE A 357 4.86 24.10 29.58
C ILE A 357 4.05 23.10 30.41
N THR A 358 3.61 22.00 29.80
CA THR A 358 2.83 20.95 30.47
C THR A 358 3.70 19.78 30.92
N ALA A 359 4.82 19.52 30.24
CA ALA A 359 5.81 18.54 30.67
C ALA A 359 7.21 18.88 30.14
N LEU A 360 8.22 18.46 30.90
CA LEU A 360 9.62 18.48 30.53
C LEU A 360 10.18 17.06 30.69
N ILE A 361 10.97 16.61 29.73
CA ILE A 361 11.62 15.30 29.75
C ILE A 361 13.12 15.52 29.50
N VAL A 362 13.95 15.06 30.42
CA VAL A 362 15.42 15.12 30.35
C VAL A 362 15.94 13.70 30.56
N ASP A 363 16.89 13.26 29.73
CA ASP A 363 17.44 11.89 29.76
C ASP A 363 16.35 10.79 29.70
N GLY A 364 15.26 11.07 28.98
CA GLY A 364 14.13 10.14 28.80
C GLY A 364 13.20 10.02 30.01
N GLN A 365 13.34 10.87 31.04
CA GLN A 365 12.51 10.85 32.25
C GLN A 365 11.78 12.19 32.45
N PRO A 366 10.49 12.18 32.86
CA PRO A 366 9.79 13.40 33.24
C PRO A 366 10.48 14.13 34.39
N THR A 367 10.61 15.45 34.28
CA THR A 367 11.21 16.33 35.30
C THR A 367 10.35 17.59 35.49
N GLY A 368 10.44 18.19 36.67
CA GLY A 368 9.78 19.46 36.96
C GLY A 368 10.52 20.69 36.43
N GLU A 369 11.82 20.57 36.18
CA GLU A 369 12.67 21.65 35.68
C GLU A 369 13.78 21.14 34.73
N ALA A 370 14.21 22.01 33.81
CA ALA A 370 15.37 21.81 32.94
C ALA A 370 16.28 23.07 32.98
N MET A 371 17.55 22.86 33.29
CA MET A 371 18.55 23.90 33.51
C MET A 371 19.32 24.25 32.25
N LEU A 372 20.01 25.40 32.28
CA LEU A 372 20.96 25.85 31.27
C LEU A 372 21.88 24.72 30.78
N GLY A 373 21.93 24.55 29.46
CA GLY A 373 22.81 23.62 28.79
C GLY A 373 22.25 22.20 28.64
N GLN A 374 21.11 21.86 29.25
CA GLN A 374 20.47 20.56 29.12
C GLN A 374 19.66 20.45 27.82
N ASP A 375 19.73 19.26 27.20
CA ASP A 375 18.80 18.86 26.14
C ASP A 375 17.50 18.42 26.78
N VAL A 376 16.37 18.84 26.20
CA VAL A 376 15.05 18.68 26.79
C VAL A 376 14.01 18.44 25.71
N ALA A 377 13.07 17.54 26.00
CA ALA A 377 11.84 17.40 25.25
C ALA A 377 10.69 18.07 26.01
N ILE A 378 9.91 18.90 25.30
CA ILE A 378 8.93 19.80 25.91
C ILE A 378 7.55 19.53 25.31
N LEU A 379 6.57 19.37 26.18
CA LEU A 379 5.16 19.43 25.81
C LEU A 379 4.58 20.79 26.21
N LEU A 380 3.80 21.36 25.29
CA LEU A 380 3.01 22.56 25.51
C LEU A 380 1.52 22.19 25.44
N ASN A 381 0.66 23.02 26.05
CA ASN A 381 -0.80 22.87 25.88
C ASN A 381 -1.24 23.19 24.44
N GLN A 382 -0.61 24.19 23.81
CA GLN A 382 -0.84 24.59 22.42
C GLN A 382 0.48 25.00 21.75
N THR A 383 0.61 24.83 20.43
CA THR A 383 1.85 25.15 19.72
C THR A 383 1.67 25.58 18.26
N PRO A 384 2.46 26.57 17.77
CA PRO A 384 2.55 26.86 16.33
C PRO A 384 3.52 25.93 15.58
N PHE A 385 4.32 25.12 16.28
CA PHE A 385 5.33 24.23 15.69
C PHE A 385 4.67 23.01 15.09
N TYR A 386 4.91 22.77 13.80
CA TYR A 386 4.48 21.58 13.09
C TYR A 386 5.38 20.42 13.47
N ALA A 387 4.76 19.34 13.92
CA ALA A 387 5.46 18.09 14.20
C ALA A 387 5.63 17.27 12.92
N GLU A 388 6.83 16.68 12.74
CA GLU A 388 7.17 15.87 11.57
C GLU A 388 6.06 14.86 11.24
N SER A 389 5.49 14.97 10.05
CA SER A 389 4.41 14.11 9.57
C SER A 389 4.07 14.41 8.11
N GLY A 390 3.51 13.41 7.40
CA GLY A 390 3.09 13.56 6.00
C GLY A 390 4.24 13.89 5.04
N GLY A 391 5.46 13.47 5.38
CA GLY A 391 6.68 13.81 4.64
C GLY A 391 7.26 15.20 4.95
N GLN A 392 6.55 16.07 5.65
CA GLN A 392 7.09 17.36 6.09
C GLN A 392 7.91 17.19 7.37
N VAL A 393 9.15 17.71 7.38
CA VAL A 393 10.02 17.71 8.57
C VAL A 393 9.49 18.62 9.68
N GLY A 394 9.86 18.31 10.92
CA GLY A 394 9.50 19.12 12.10
C GLY A 394 10.05 20.55 12.04
N ASP A 395 9.34 21.46 12.69
CA ASP A 395 9.79 22.84 12.82
C ASP A 395 10.89 23.03 13.84
N HIS A 396 11.68 24.06 13.56
CA HIS A 396 12.66 24.63 14.47
C HIS A 396 12.17 26.02 14.90
N GLY A 397 12.80 26.57 15.93
CA GLY A 397 12.48 27.90 16.40
C GLY A 397 12.94 28.12 17.83
N LEU A 398 12.19 28.95 18.54
CA LEU A 398 12.54 29.38 19.87
C LEU A 398 11.33 29.39 20.80
N ILE A 399 11.54 28.88 22.01
CA ILE A 399 10.62 29.09 23.13
C ILE A 399 11.30 30.06 24.11
N THR A 400 10.62 31.15 24.45
CA THR A 400 11.08 32.12 25.45
C THR A 400 10.09 32.25 26.60
N GLY A 401 10.58 32.64 27.78
CA GLY A 401 9.73 32.77 28.96
C GLY A 401 10.30 33.74 30.01
N PRO A 402 9.75 33.71 31.23
CA PRO A 402 10.24 34.47 32.38
C PRO A 402 11.73 34.24 32.67
N ASP A 403 12.32 35.12 33.48
CA ASP A 403 13.71 34.98 33.97
C ASP A 403 14.75 34.75 32.86
N ASN A 404 14.53 35.37 31.70
CA ASN A 404 15.38 35.25 30.51
C ASN A 404 15.49 33.79 30.01
N LEU A 405 14.45 32.98 30.22
CA LEU A 405 14.33 31.63 29.67
C LEU A 405 14.39 31.71 28.14
N ARG A 406 15.31 30.94 27.57
CA ARG A 406 15.47 30.78 26.13
C ARG A 406 15.81 29.32 25.83
N ILE A 407 14.99 28.69 25.00
CA ILE A 407 15.14 27.30 24.59
C ILE A 407 15.14 27.26 23.07
N ALA A 408 16.27 26.84 22.49
CA ALA A 408 16.37 26.63 21.05
C ALA A 408 15.74 25.27 20.71
N ILE A 409 14.69 25.29 19.88
CA ILE A 409 14.03 24.09 19.38
C ILE A 409 14.70 23.68 18.07
N THR A 410 15.26 22.49 18.09
CA THR A 410 16.01 21.91 16.97
C THR A 410 15.21 20.88 16.20
N ASP A 411 14.08 20.41 16.73
CA ASP A 411 13.16 19.51 16.03
C ASP A 411 11.80 19.48 16.75
N THR A 412 10.74 19.13 16.03
CA THR A 412 9.40 18.92 16.58
C THR A 412 8.84 17.61 16.04
N GLN A 413 8.53 16.68 16.94
CA GLN A 413 8.16 15.31 16.60
C GLN A 413 6.76 14.95 17.09
N LYS A 414 6.05 14.11 16.33
CA LYS A 414 4.72 13.63 16.72
C LYS A 414 4.85 12.30 17.45
N LYS A 415 4.36 12.23 18.69
CA LYS A 415 4.31 10.97 19.47
C LYS A 415 2.86 10.55 19.69
N LEU A 416 2.59 9.26 19.52
CA LEU A 416 1.27 8.64 19.72
C LEU A 416 0.12 9.33 18.95
N GLY A 417 0.43 9.92 17.80
CA GLY A 417 -0.53 10.59 16.91
C GLY A 417 -0.93 12.01 17.32
N ASP A 418 -0.84 12.37 18.61
CA ASP A 418 -1.50 13.57 19.16
C ASP A 418 -0.59 14.48 19.98
N LEU A 419 0.58 14.00 20.41
CA LEU A 419 1.53 14.81 21.19
C LEU A 419 2.54 15.48 20.29
N PHE A 420 2.66 16.80 20.40
CA PHE A 420 3.67 17.60 19.71
C PHE A 420 4.85 17.82 20.66
N VAL A 421 5.92 17.06 20.44
CA VAL A 421 7.11 17.06 21.29
C VAL A 421 8.16 17.97 20.68
N HIS A 422 8.51 19.03 21.40
CA HIS A 422 9.54 19.99 20.97
C HIS A 422 10.87 19.53 21.55
N LEU A 423 11.81 19.16 20.68
CA LEU A 423 13.15 18.73 21.05
C LEU A 423 14.09 19.93 20.93
N GLY A 424 14.78 20.25 22.02
CA GLY A 424 15.62 21.43 22.05
C GLY A 424 16.62 21.45 23.19
N ARG A 425 17.28 22.59 23.33
CA ARG A 425 18.30 22.83 24.36
C ARG A 425 18.06 24.15 25.07
N VAL A 426 18.18 24.15 26.40
CA VAL A 426 18.07 25.38 27.20
C VAL A 426 19.34 26.22 27.01
N GLU A 427 19.22 27.38 26.37
CA GLU A 427 20.33 28.30 26.09
C GLU A 427 20.49 29.38 27.17
N ALA A 428 19.42 29.71 27.88
CA ALA A 428 19.41 30.64 29.01
C ALA A 428 18.24 30.35 29.95
N GLY A 429 18.39 30.70 31.23
CA GLY A 429 17.36 30.53 32.25
C GLY A 429 17.17 29.08 32.71
N THR A 430 15.99 28.78 33.25
CA THR A 430 15.57 27.43 33.69
C THR A 430 14.11 27.26 33.28
N ALA A 431 13.80 26.20 32.55
CA ALA A 431 12.43 25.88 32.17
C ALA A 431 11.75 25.13 33.31
N ARG A 432 10.51 25.47 33.66
CA ARG A 432 9.72 24.75 34.66
C ARG A 432 8.34 24.38 34.14
N VAL A 433 7.84 23.23 34.57
CA VAL A 433 6.46 22.84 34.29
C VAL A 433 5.49 23.86 34.90
N GLY A 434 4.49 24.28 34.12
CA GLY A 434 3.51 25.30 34.48
C GLY A 434 3.89 26.72 34.08
N GLU A 435 5.09 26.96 33.52
CA GLU A 435 5.50 28.31 33.11
C GLU A 435 4.80 28.76 31.82
N PRO A 436 4.36 30.03 31.76
CA PRO A 436 3.91 30.64 30.52
C PRO A 436 5.12 30.94 29.63
N VAL A 437 5.01 30.62 28.35
CA VAL A 437 6.07 30.80 27.36
C VAL A 437 5.52 31.36 26.06
N LEU A 438 6.36 32.02 25.28
CA LEU A 438 6.12 32.39 23.90
C LEU A 438 6.88 31.43 22.99
N ALA A 439 6.14 30.68 22.18
CA ALA A 439 6.69 29.76 21.18
C ALA A 439 6.69 30.47 19.82
N VAL A 440 7.85 30.56 19.15
CA VAL A 440 8.04 31.22 17.85
C VAL A 440 8.79 30.31 16.89
N VAL A 441 8.15 29.96 15.78
CA VAL A 441 8.73 29.15 14.70
C VAL A 441 9.75 29.97 13.90
N ASP A 442 10.80 29.32 13.41
CA ASP A 442 11.73 29.91 12.43
C ASP A 442 11.01 30.13 11.10
N HIS A 443 10.68 31.39 10.82
CA HIS A 443 9.92 31.81 9.64
C HIS A 443 10.61 31.46 8.32
N GLU A 444 11.93 31.68 8.21
CA GLU A 444 12.66 31.44 6.97
C GLU A 444 12.68 29.93 6.67
N ARG A 445 12.99 29.13 7.68
CA ARG A 445 12.98 27.66 7.57
C ARG A 445 11.57 27.15 7.23
N ARG A 446 10.53 27.61 7.93
CA ARG A 446 9.13 27.22 7.68
C ARG A 446 8.70 27.57 6.26
N SER A 447 9.06 28.76 5.79
CA SER A 447 8.71 29.23 4.44
C SER A 447 9.37 28.36 3.37
N ALA A 448 10.65 28.00 3.56
CA ALA A 448 11.34 27.08 2.65
C ALA A 448 10.68 25.68 2.62
N ILE A 449 10.29 25.14 3.77
CA ILE A 449 9.55 23.86 3.84
C ILE A 449 8.20 23.97 3.11
N ARG A 450 7.42 25.04 3.35
CA ARG A 450 6.13 25.27 2.70
C ARG A 450 6.28 25.33 1.19
N ALA A 451 7.33 25.99 0.68
CA ALA A 451 7.63 26.06 -0.74
C ALA A 451 7.89 24.66 -1.33
N HIS A 452 8.76 23.87 -0.69
CA HIS A 452 9.03 22.49 -1.10
C HIS A 452 7.78 21.60 -1.03
N HIS A 453 7.01 21.68 0.06
CA HIS A 453 5.78 20.90 0.22
C HIS A 453 4.74 21.25 -0.85
N SER A 454 4.55 22.54 -1.11
CA SER A 454 3.59 22.99 -2.13
C SER A 454 4.07 22.64 -3.53
N ALA A 455 5.37 22.69 -3.80
CA ALA A 455 5.96 22.21 -5.05
C ALA A 455 5.73 20.70 -5.27
N THR A 456 5.77 19.89 -4.21
CA THR A 456 5.48 18.45 -4.29
C THR A 456 4.06 18.17 -4.82
N HIS A 457 3.06 18.96 -4.41
CA HIS A 457 1.68 18.83 -4.92
C HIS A 457 1.57 19.18 -6.42
N LEU A 458 2.22 20.26 -6.85
CA LEU A 458 2.24 20.64 -8.26
C LEU A 458 3.01 19.61 -9.10
N LEU A 459 4.14 19.11 -8.59
CA LEU A 459 4.93 18.04 -9.20
C LEU A 459 4.09 16.77 -9.38
N HIS A 460 3.36 16.36 -8.35
CA HIS A 460 2.55 15.15 -8.39
C HIS A 460 1.49 15.21 -9.50
N GLU A 461 0.73 16.30 -9.59
CA GLU A 461 -0.26 16.49 -10.64
C GLU A 461 0.39 16.56 -12.04
N ALA A 462 1.49 17.30 -12.21
CA ALA A 462 2.21 17.40 -13.48
C ALA A 462 2.73 16.02 -13.95
N MET A 463 3.27 15.22 -13.04
CA MET A 463 3.70 13.85 -13.35
C MET A 463 2.53 12.98 -13.80
N ARG A 464 1.36 13.08 -13.16
CA ARG A 464 0.18 12.30 -13.56
C ARG A 464 -0.32 12.66 -14.95
N ARG A 465 -0.28 13.94 -15.31
CA ARG A 465 -0.68 14.45 -16.62
C ARG A 465 0.28 14.01 -17.73
N HIS A 466 1.58 14.07 -17.47
CA HIS A 466 2.60 13.71 -18.46
C HIS A 466 2.86 12.20 -18.57
N LEU A 467 2.79 11.47 -17.47
CA LEU A 467 3.18 10.05 -17.42
C LEU A 467 1.98 9.11 -17.38
N GLY A 468 0.87 9.52 -16.75
CA GLY A 468 -0.35 8.74 -16.59
C GLY A 468 -0.90 8.74 -15.16
N THR A 469 -2.19 8.42 -15.01
CA THR A 469 -2.91 8.45 -13.73
C THR A 469 -2.45 7.39 -12.72
N HIS A 470 -1.65 6.41 -13.15
CA HIS A 470 -1.02 5.39 -12.31
C HIS A 470 0.09 5.93 -11.41
N VAL A 471 0.59 7.13 -11.69
CA VAL A 471 1.56 7.81 -10.82
C VAL A 471 0.86 8.12 -9.50
N ALA A 472 1.36 7.49 -8.43
CA ALA A 472 0.87 7.67 -7.07
C ALA A 472 2.06 7.77 -6.11
N GLN A 473 1.92 8.60 -5.08
CA GLN A 473 2.91 8.77 -4.03
C GLN A 473 3.21 7.43 -3.31
N LYS A 474 4.50 7.13 -3.15
CA LYS A 474 5.05 6.00 -2.37
C LYS A 474 5.99 6.44 -1.25
N GLY A 475 6.39 7.71 -1.25
CA GLY A 475 7.21 8.33 -0.22
C GLY A 475 7.40 9.81 -0.50
N SER A 476 7.55 10.60 0.56
CA SER A 476 7.76 12.05 0.45
C SER A 476 8.70 12.54 1.54
N LEU A 477 9.48 13.57 1.24
CA LEU A 477 10.26 14.35 2.20
C LEU A 477 10.25 15.80 1.72
N ASN A 478 9.83 16.72 2.58
CA ASN A 478 9.86 18.16 2.36
C ASN A 478 10.71 18.78 3.47
N ALA A 479 11.94 19.14 3.13
CA ALA A 479 12.95 19.73 4.00
C ALA A 479 13.20 21.20 3.57
N PRO A 480 13.86 22.04 4.39
CA PRO A 480 14.11 23.43 4.02
C PRO A 480 15.06 23.56 2.81
N ASP A 481 15.92 22.57 2.57
CA ASP A 481 16.96 22.58 1.54
C ASP A 481 16.60 21.75 0.31
N ARG A 482 15.60 20.87 0.38
CA ARG A 482 15.21 19.97 -0.72
C ARG A 482 13.84 19.33 -0.54
N LEU A 483 13.30 18.81 -1.64
CA LEU A 483 12.25 17.80 -1.60
C LEU A 483 12.67 16.50 -2.29
N ARG A 484 12.08 15.41 -1.85
CA ARG A 484 12.24 14.07 -2.42
C ARG A 484 10.88 13.41 -2.53
N PHE A 485 10.54 12.98 -3.72
CA PHE A 485 9.23 12.42 -4.04
C PHE A 485 9.36 11.06 -4.72
N ASP A 486 8.86 10.02 -4.08
CA ASP A 486 8.89 8.65 -4.59
C ASP A 486 7.51 8.31 -5.17
N VAL A 487 7.47 7.84 -6.42
CA VAL A 487 6.21 7.56 -7.13
C VAL A 487 6.19 6.18 -7.78
N SER A 488 4.99 5.60 -7.94
CA SER A 488 4.78 4.43 -8.80
C SER A 488 5.00 4.79 -10.26
N GLN A 489 6.15 4.39 -10.80
CA GLN A 489 6.51 4.61 -12.18
C GLN A 489 7.38 3.43 -12.68
N PRO A 490 6.85 2.53 -13.53
CA PRO A 490 7.55 1.29 -13.88
C PRO A 490 8.82 1.45 -14.70
N ARG A 491 8.92 2.54 -15.47
CA ARG A 491 10.02 2.83 -16.40
C ARG A 491 10.75 4.12 -16.05
N PRO A 492 12.02 4.30 -16.47
CA PRO A 492 12.68 5.59 -16.40
C PRO A 492 11.85 6.72 -17.02
N ILE A 493 11.87 7.87 -16.37
CA ILE A 493 11.32 9.11 -16.90
C ILE A 493 12.39 9.70 -17.81
N THR A 494 12.00 9.96 -19.05
CA THR A 494 12.93 10.45 -20.07
C THR A 494 13.32 11.90 -19.80
N PRO A 495 14.49 12.37 -20.29
CA PRO A 495 14.89 13.76 -20.13
C PRO A 495 13.86 14.78 -20.64
N ASP A 496 13.18 14.47 -21.75
CA ASP A 496 12.14 15.33 -22.32
C ASP A 496 10.89 15.40 -21.43
N GLU A 497 10.50 14.28 -20.82
CA GLU A 497 9.40 14.23 -19.84
C GLU A 497 9.74 15.02 -18.58
N ILE A 498 10.96 14.86 -18.03
CA ILE A 498 11.44 15.64 -16.88
C ILE A 498 11.36 17.14 -17.20
N ALA A 499 11.86 17.55 -18.38
CA ALA A 499 11.84 18.93 -18.80
C ALA A 499 10.41 19.47 -19.02
N ALA A 500 9.47 18.64 -19.49
CA ALA A 500 8.06 19.02 -19.63
C ALA A 500 7.39 19.20 -18.26
N ILE A 501 7.59 18.26 -17.34
CA ILE A 501 7.07 18.30 -15.97
C ILE A 501 7.59 19.53 -15.23
N GLU A 502 8.90 19.78 -15.24
CA GLU A 502 9.50 20.95 -14.58
C GLU A 502 8.94 22.27 -15.15
N ARG A 503 8.71 22.34 -16.45
CA ARG A 503 8.14 23.51 -17.12
C ARG A 503 6.71 23.76 -16.66
N GLU A 504 5.86 22.73 -16.65
CA GLU A 504 4.46 22.84 -16.22
C GLU A 504 4.37 23.28 -14.75
N VAL A 505 5.18 22.70 -13.84
CA VAL A 505 5.21 23.12 -12.44
C VAL A 505 5.55 24.60 -12.32
N ASN A 506 6.59 25.06 -13.02
CA ASN A 506 6.97 26.48 -13.00
C ASN A 506 5.93 27.39 -13.67
N GLU A 507 5.16 26.91 -14.64
CA GLU A 507 4.01 27.64 -15.20
C GLU A 507 2.93 27.85 -14.13
N ARG A 508 2.57 26.80 -13.37
CA ARG A 508 1.60 26.89 -12.26
C ARG A 508 2.07 27.76 -11.11
N ILE A 509 3.38 27.79 -10.85
CA ILE A 509 3.95 28.73 -9.88
C ILE A 509 3.77 30.17 -10.36
N ARG A 510 4.06 30.46 -11.63
CA ARG A 510 3.94 31.82 -12.20
C ARG A 510 2.51 32.34 -12.29
N GLU A 511 1.51 31.46 -12.35
CA GLU A 511 0.10 31.85 -12.25
C GLU A 511 -0.20 32.58 -10.93
N ASN A 512 0.59 32.32 -9.88
CA ASN A 512 0.43 32.91 -8.56
C ASN A 512 -1.01 32.77 -8.02
N ALA A 513 -1.60 31.59 -8.24
CA ALA A 513 -2.94 31.26 -7.81
C ALA A 513 -3.00 31.13 -6.28
N GLU A 514 -4.16 31.45 -5.70
CA GLU A 514 -4.40 31.27 -4.27
C GLU A 514 -4.37 29.77 -3.91
N VAL A 515 -3.73 29.45 -2.77
CA VAL A 515 -3.76 28.12 -2.17
C VAL A 515 -4.83 28.12 -1.08
N THR A 516 -5.82 27.25 -1.20
CA THR A 516 -6.94 27.20 -0.26
C THR A 516 -6.95 25.88 0.49
N THR A 517 -7.41 25.92 1.75
CA THR A 517 -7.54 24.72 2.58
C THR A 517 -8.90 24.67 3.23
N ARG A 518 -9.49 23.47 3.30
CA ARG A 518 -10.84 23.25 3.85
C ARG A 518 -10.84 21.96 4.68
N LEU A 519 -11.54 22.00 5.82
CA LEU A 519 -11.92 20.81 6.56
C LEU A 519 -13.26 20.32 6.03
N MET A 520 -13.38 19.04 5.73
CA MET A 520 -14.59 18.42 5.20
C MET A 520 -14.60 16.92 5.45
N THR A 521 -15.71 16.25 5.14
CA THR A 521 -15.77 14.79 5.20
C THR A 521 -14.98 14.16 4.04
N PRO A 522 -14.47 12.92 4.19
CA PRO A 522 -13.81 12.19 3.10
C PRO A 522 -14.66 12.12 1.81
N ASP A 523 -15.97 11.91 1.94
CA ASP A 523 -16.89 11.83 0.80
C ASP A 523 -17.00 13.16 0.04
N GLU A 524 -17.01 14.29 0.75
CA GLU A 524 -16.99 15.62 0.14
C GLU A 524 -15.67 15.91 -0.56
N ALA A 525 -14.55 15.46 0.01
CA ALA A 525 -13.23 15.59 -0.59
C ALA A 525 -13.17 14.84 -1.94
N VAL A 526 -13.64 13.59 -1.97
CA VAL A 526 -13.71 12.78 -3.21
C VAL A 526 -14.59 13.45 -4.27
N LYS A 527 -15.74 14.01 -3.88
CA LYS A 527 -16.63 14.76 -4.81
C LYS A 527 -15.98 16.00 -5.42
N LEU A 528 -15.03 16.62 -4.73
CA LEU A 528 -14.26 17.76 -5.24
C LEU A 528 -13.11 17.34 -6.18
N GLY A 529 -12.95 16.04 -6.43
CA GLY A 529 -11.84 15.49 -7.20
C GLY A 529 -10.54 15.45 -6.39
N ALA A 530 -10.63 15.47 -5.05
CA ALA A 530 -9.47 15.29 -4.21
C ALA A 530 -8.94 13.86 -4.37
N MET A 531 -7.63 13.74 -4.54
CA MET A 531 -6.99 12.44 -4.52
C MET A 531 -6.87 11.96 -3.08
N ALA A 532 -7.50 10.82 -2.77
CA ALA A 532 -7.19 10.09 -1.55
C ALA A 532 -5.75 9.55 -1.65
N LEU A 533 -4.90 9.84 -0.66
CA LEU A 533 -3.59 9.22 -0.55
C LEU A 533 -3.80 7.77 -0.08
N PHE A 534 -3.70 6.84 -1.02
CA PHE A 534 -4.02 5.43 -0.82
C PHE A 534 -3.27 4.81 0.39
N GLY A 535 -4.02 4.28 1.36
CA GLY A 535 -3.48 3.48 2.47
C GLY A 535 -3.57 4.10 3.86
N GLU A 536 -4.00 5.36 3.99
CA GLU A 536 -4.21 6.00 5.29
C GLU A 536 -5.65 5.82 5.79
N LYS A 537 -5.82 5.54 7.09
CA LYS A 537 -7.14 5.60 7.74
C LYS A 537 -7.45 7.07 8.04
N TYR A 538 -8.44 7.62 7.36
CA TYR A 538 -8.91 8.97 7.63
C TYR A 538 -9.92 8.97 8.78
N GLY A 539 -9.88 10.03 9.61
CA GLY A 539 -10.90 10.30 10.61
C GLY A 539 -12.21 10.79 9.98
N GLU A 540 -13.16 11.21 10.80
CA GLU A 540 -14.45 11.76 10.33
C GLU A 540 -14.30 13.07 9.54
N GLU A 541 -13.21 13.81 9.76
CA GLU A 541 -12.86 15.04 9.05
C GLU A 541 -11.44 14.94 8.47
N VAL A 542 -11.27 15.46 7.24
CA VAL A 542 -9.99 15.54 6.53
C VAL A 542 -9.70 16.97 6.10
N ARG A 543 -8.42 17.33 6.07
CA ARG A 543 -7.95 18.61 5.53
C ARG A 543 -7.59 18.45 4.06
N VAL A 544 -8.31 19.15 3.20
CA VAL A 544 -8.07 19.20 1.75
C VAL A 544 -7.35 20.48 1.40
N VAL A 545 -6.31 20.36 0.58
CA VAL A 545 -5.51 21.46 0.06
C VAL A 545 -5.72 21.53 -1.45
N ALA A 546 -6.03 22.72 -1.95
CA ALA A 546 -6.25 22.99 -3.37
C ALA A 546 -5.28 24.07 -3.86
N MET A 547 -4.58 23.81 -4.96
CA MET A 547 -3.56 24.69 -5.53
C MET A 547 -3.71 24.82 -7.04
N GLY A 548 -3.42 26.02 -7.56
CA GLY A 548 -3.41 26.31 -9.00
C GLY A 548 -4.80 26.51 -9.60
N ALA A 549 -4.88 27.26 -10.70
CA ALA A 549 -6.13 27.48 -11.40
C ALA A 549 -6.63 26.18 -12.06
N SER A 550 -7.93 25.92 -12.01
CA SER A 550 -8.51 24.80 -12.74
C SER A 550 -8.47 25.04 -14.25
N ASP A 551 -8.07 24.02 -15.01
CA ASP A 551 -8.18 24.04 -16.47
C ASP A 551 -9.60 23.70 -16.95
N ASN A 552 -10.38 23.00 -16.11
CA ASN A 552 -11.74 22.58 -16.40
C ASN A 552 -12.58 22.52 -15.11
N LEU A 553 -13.35 23.58 -14.86
CA LEU A 553 -14.20 23.70 -13.67
C LEU A 553 -15.30 22.61 -13.59
N ALA A 554 -15.61 21.92 -14.69
CA ALA A 554 -16.58 20.84 -14.70
C ALA A 554 -16.01 19.52 -14.13
N GLU A 555 -14.68 19.37 -14.09
CA GLU A 555 -14.00 18.14 -13.65
C GLU A 555 -13.30 18.31 -12.30
N LYS A 556 -12.58 19.43 -12.10
CA LYS A 556 -11.79 19.67 -10.89
C LYS A 556 -11.84 21.14 -10.53
N SER A 557 -11.98 21.50 -9.25
CA SER A 557 -12.09 22.91 -8.84
C SER A 557 -10.74 23.66 -8.78
N ALA A 558 -9.62 22.94 -8.86
CA ALA A 558 -8.25 23.49 -8.87
C ALA A 558 -7.32 22.52 -9.61
N TYR A 559 -6.09 22.96 -9.92
CA TYR A 559 -5.11 22.11 -10.62
C TYR A 559 -4.72 20.88 -9.80
N SER A 560 -4.22 21.07 -8.57
CA SER A 560 -4.00 20.00 -7.59
C SER A 560 -5.02 20.12 -6.45
N ILE A 561 -5.59 18.98 -6.03
CA ILE A 561 -6.50 18.85 -4.88
C ILE A 561 -6.15 17.55 -4.17
N GLU A 562 -5.61 17.64 -2.96
CA GLU A 562 -5.08 16.50 -2.21
C GLU A 562 -5.43 16.62 -0.72
N LEU A 563 -5.59 15.47 -0.06
CA LEU A 563 -5.71 15.41 1.39
C LEU A 563 -4.32 15.63 1.98
N CYS A 564 -4.11 16.72 2.72
CA CYS A 564 -2.81 17.02 3.30
C CYS A 564 -2.93 17.80 4.62
N GLY A 565 -2.32 17.25 5.67
CA GLY A 565 -2.16 17.88 6.98
C GLY A 565 -0.98 18.84 7.06
N GLY A 566 -0.19 18.99 5.99
CA GLY A 566 1.00 19.82 5.98
C GLY A 566 0.75 21.33 5.98
N THR A 567 1.82 22.08 6.20
CA THR A 567 1.80 23.53 5.97
C THR A 567 2.12 23.86 4.52
N HIS A 568 1.41 24.83 3.95
CA HIS A 568 1.56 25.23 2.56
C HIS A 568 1.74 26.73 2.43
N VAL A 569 2.22 27.16 1.27
CA VAL A 569 2.27 28.57 0.88
C VAL A 569 0.86 29.17 0.78
N GLY A 570 0.75 30.50 0.86
CA GLY A 570 -0.53 31.18 0.66
C GLY A 570 -0.91 31.29 -0.81
N ARG A 571 0.09 31.40 -1.70
CA ARG A 571 -0.10 31.42 -3.14
C ARG A 571 0.99 30.62 -3.84
N THR A 572 0.69 30.07 -5.01
CA THR A 572 1.67 29.27 -5.77
C THR A 572 2.93 30.05 -6.13
N GLY A 573 2.83 31.39 -6.26
CA GLY A 573 3.97 32.27 -6.53
C GLY A 573 5.00 32.33 -5.40
N ASP A 574 4.59 32.08 -4.16
CA ASP A 574 5.48 32.08 -2.99
C ASP A 574 6.48 30.89 -3.01
N ILE A 575 6.24 29.90 -3.87
CA ILE A 575 7.16 28.77 -4.09
C ILE A 575 8.46 29.26 -4.77
N GLY A 576 8.38 30.28 -5.62
CA GLY A 576 9.52 30.78 -6.39
C GLY A 576 9.93 29.87 -7.55
N LEU A 577 11.21 29.55 -7.67
CA LEU A 577 11.71 28.66 -8.73
C LEU A 577 11.59 27.20 -8.30
N PHE A 578 11.13 26.32 -9.18
CA PHE A 578 11.20 24.86 -9.00
C PHE A 578 12.20 24.24 -9.97
N ARG A 579 13.03 23.30 -9.51
CA ARG A 579 14.03 22.61 -10.34
C ARG A 579 14.18 21.16 -9.91
N ILE A 580 14.06 20.22 -10.84
CA ILE A 580 14.38 18.81 -10.66
C ILE A 580 15.89 18.64 -10.76
N THR A 581 16.50 18.02 -9.75
CA THR A 581 17.95 17.80 -9.70
C THR A 581 18.33 16.38 -10.10
N SER A 582 17.49 15.39 -9.77
CA SER A 582 17.77 14.00 -10.09
C SER A 582 16.51 13.16 -10.25
N GLU A 583 16.65 12.08 -11.02
CA GLU A 583 15.68 11.01 -11.14
C GLU A 583 16.41 9.67 -11.02
N GLY A 584 15.83 8.72 -10.29
CA GLY A 584 16.43 7.40 -10.12
C GLY A 584 15.46 6.31 -9.66
N ALA A 585 15.83 5.05 -9.87
CA ALA A 585 15.06 3.91 -9.37
C ALA A 585 15.38 3.65 -7.88
N VAL A 586 14.35 3.50 -7.05
CA VAL A 586 14.50 3.12 -5.63
C VAL A 586 14.30 1.62 -5.45
N SER A 587 13.26 1.09 -6.09
CA SER A 587 12.91 -0.32 -6.09
C SER A 587 12.11 -0.66 -7.36
N ALA A 588 11.75 -1.92 -7.53
CA ALA A 588 10.98 -2.37 -8.70
C ALA A 588 9.64 -1.63 -8.79
N GLY A 589 9.49 -0.78 -9.81
CA GLY A 589 8.27 -0.01 -10.07
C GLY A 589 8.17 1.33 -9.34
N ILE A 590 9.20 1.73 -8.58
CA ILE A 590 9.22 2.99 -7.82
C ILE A 590 10.41 3.85 -8.24
N ARG A 591 10.13 5.11 -8.57
CA ARG A 591 11.15 6.10 -8.94
C ARG A 591 11.11 7.29 -8.00
N ARG A 592 12.31 7.81 -7.72
CA ARG A 592 12.55 8.98 -6.87
C ARG A 592 12.88 10.16 -7.74
N ILE A 593 12.19 11.26 -7.47
CA ILE A 593 12.50 12.59 -7.96
C ILE A 593 13.08 13.38 -6.80
N GLU A 594 14.26 13.96 -7.00
CA GLU A 594 14.77 14.98 -6.10
C GLU A 594 14.66 16.34 -6.79
N ALA A 595 14.22 17.33 -6.03
CA ALA A 595 14.02 18.67 -6.56
C ALA A 595 14.23 19.73 -5.48
N LEU A 596 14.35 20.97 -5.93
CA LEU A 596 14.57 22.15 -5.13
C LEU A 596 13.48 23.18 -5.44
N ALA A 597 13.10 23.96 -4.42
CA ALA A 597 12.18 25.08 -4.54
C ALA A 597 12.79 26.37 -3.94
N GLY A 598 12.32 27.52 -4.39
CA GLY A 598 12.66 28.83 -3.83
C GLY A 598 14.15 29.14 -3.87
N ALA A 599 14.69 29.62 -2.75
CA ALA A 599 16.10 30.03 -2.64
C ALA A 599 17.08 28.89 -2.92
N ALA A 600 16.75 27.65 -2.54
CA ALA A 600 17.60 26.48 -2.82
C ALA A 600 17.73 26.21 -4.32
N ALA A 601 16.63 26.35 -5.07
CA ALA A 601 16.64 26.21 -6.52
C ALA A 601 17.44 27.33 -7.20
N ILE A 602 17.32 28.57 -6.73
CA ILE A 602 18.09 29.72 -7.23
C ILE A 602 19.58 29.49 -7.00
N ALA A 603 19.98 29.10 -5.79
CA ALA A 603 21.39 28.81 -5.46
C ALA A 603 21.97 27.69 -6.34
N ALA A 604 21.17 26.66 -6.66
CA ALA A 604 21.59 25.61 -7.58
C ALA A 604 21.82 26.13 -9.01
N VAL A 605 20.94 27.00 -9.52
CA VAL A 605 21.12 27.63 -10.83
C VAL A 605 22.38 28.50 -10.88
N GLU A 606 22.62 29.29 -9.84
CA GLU A 606 23.82 30.12 -9.74
C GLU A 606 25.11 29.28 -9.70
N GLN A 607 25.07 28.17 -8.96
CA GLN A 607 26.19 27.23 -8.89
C GLN A 607 26.45 26.55 -10.24
N ASP A 608 25.41 26.11 -10.94
CA ASP A 608 25.53 25.53 -12.28
C ASP A 608 26.10 26.54 -13.30
N ALA A 609 25.64 27.80 -13.24
CA ALA A 609 26.15 28.87 -14.08
C ALA A 609 27.64 29.16 -13.81
N LYS A 610 28.06 29.13 -12.54
CA LYS A 610 29.46 29.28 -12.14
C LYS A 610 30.33 28.14 -12.68
N LEU A 611 29.91 26.89 -12.49
CA LEU A 611 30.63 25.72 -13.00
C LEU A 611 30.77 25.74 -14.53
N LEU A 612 29.70 26.14 -15.23
CA LEU A 612 29.70 26.29 -16.68
C LEU A 612 30.68 27.37 -17.16
N ALA A 613 30.75 28.50 -16.45
CA ALA A 613 31.69 29.57 -16.74
C ALA A 613 33.15 29.15 -16.49
N GLU A 614 33.41 28.45 -15.39
CA GLU A 614 34.73 27.90 -15.07
C GLU A 614 35.20 26.89 -16.12
N ALA A 615 34.34 25.95 -16.53
CA ALA A 615 34.64 24.99 -17.60
C ALA A 615 34.90 25.68 -18.95
N SER A 616 34.08 26.68 -19.29
CA SER A 616 34.26 27.51 -20.50
C SER A 616 35.60 28.23 -20.51
N ALA A 617 36.03 28.76 -19.36
CA ALA A 617 37.32 29.43 -19.23
C ALA A 617 38.51 28.47 -19.41
N ILE A 618 38.43 27.24 -18.87
CA ILE A 618 39.48 26.22 -19.01
C ILE A 618 39.64 25.80 -20.48
N ILE A 619 38.53 25.55 -21.17
CA ILE A 619 38.52 25.08 -22.56
C ILE A 619 38.70 26.24 -23.56
N LYS A 620 38.60 27.50 -23.09
CA LYS A 620 38.65 28.72 -23.90
C LYS A 620 37.63 28.71 -25.03
N ALA A 621 36.40 28.30 -24.71
CA ALA A 621 35.28 28.26 -25.63
C ALA A 621 34.01 28.78 -24.95
N PRO A 622 33.08 29.39 -25.69
CA PRO A 622 31.80 29.79 -25.13
C PRO A 622 30.99 28.55 -24.66
N PRO A 623 30.09 28.70 -23.67
CA PRO A 623 29.32 27.57 -23.13
C PRO A 623 28.59 26.72 -24.18
N ALA A 624 28.06 27.35 -25.23
CA ALA A 624 27.35 26.66 -26.32
C ALA A 624 28.25 25.71 -27.13
N GLU A 625 29.57 25.95 -27.16
CA GLU A 625 30.55 25.13 -27.88
C GLU A 625 31.22 24.07 -26.99
N LEU A 626 30.99 24.11 -25.67
CA LEU A 626 31.63 23.21 -24.72
C LEU A 626 31.47 21.72 -25.09
N PRO A 627 30.26 21.20 -25.42
CA PRO A 627 30.11 19.78 -25.75
C PRO A 627 30.98 19.35 -26.94
N ALA A 628 30.99 20.14 -28.00
CA ALA A 628 31.78 19.86 -29.20
C ALA A 628 33.29 19.92 -28.91
N ARG A 629 33.74 20.88 -28.09
CA ARG A 629 35.15 21.01 -27.70
C ARG A 629 35.62 19.88 -26.79
N ILE A 630 34.77 19.45 -25.85
CA ILE A 630 35.06 18.30 -24.99
C ILE A 630 35.17 17.02 -25.82
N ALA A 631 34.27 16.80 -26.77
CA ALA A 631 34.33 15.64 -27.67
C ALA A 631 35.63 15.64 -28.49
N ALA A 632 36.00 16.78 -29.09
CA ALA A 632 37.25 16.92 -29.83
C ALA A 632 38.49 16.65 -28.96
N LEU A 633 38.51 17.16 -27.72
CA LEU A 633 39.60 16.90 -26.77
C LEU A 633 39.70 15.41 -26.38
N GLN A 634 38.57 14.72 -26.22
CA GLN A 634 38.57 13.27 -25.94
C GLN A 634 39.08 12.45 -27.13
N ASP A 635 38.70 12.83 -28.34
CA ASP A 635 39.18 12.16 -29.56
C ASP A 635 40.68 12.39 -29.78
N ASP A 636 41.15 13.63 -29.56
CA ASP A 636 42.58 13.95 -29.59
C ASP A 636 43.35 13.18 -28.51
N LYS A 637 42.81 13.06 -27.30
CA LYS A 637 43.42 12.26 -26.23
C LYS A 637 43.58 10.80 -26.65
N LYS A 638 42.51 10.16 -27.16
CA LYS A 638 42.57 8.76 -27.62
C LYS A 638 43.58 8.58 -28.76
N ARG A 639 43.64 9.55 -29.69
CA ARG A 639 44.61 9.55 -30.78
C ARG A 639 46.05 9.63 -30.27
N LEU A 640 46.31 10.52 -29.30
CA LEU A 640 47.63 10.67 -28.67
C LEU A 640 48.03 9.43 -27.87
N GLU A 641 47.11 8.84 -27.11
CA GLU A 641 47.34 7.59 -26.36
C GLU A 641 47.74 6.44 -27.30
N ARG A 642 47.07 6.33 -28.46
CA ARG A 642 47.44 5.35 -29.49
C ARG A 642 48.83 5.62 -30.08
N GLN A 643 49.15 6.87 -30.40
CA GLN A 643 50.48 7.23 -30.93
C GLN A 643 51.59 6.93 -29.93
N ILE A 644 51.38 7.19 -28.63
CA ILE A 644 52.34 6.86 -27.57
C ILE A 644 52.54 5.34 -27.50
N SER A 645 51.47 4.56 -27.57
CA SER A 645 51.56 3.09 -27.57
C SER A 645 52.23 2.52 -28.82
N GLU A 646 52.20 3.22 -29.96
CA GLU A 646 52.90 2.81 -31.19
C GLU A 646 54.39 3.21 -31.17
N LEU A 647 54.78 4.17 -30.32
CA LEU A 647 56.17 4.64 -30.14
C LEU A 647 56.93 3.90 -29.02
N GLN A 648 56.21 3.21 -28.13
CA GLN A 648 56.74 2.34 -27.08
C GLN A 648 56.84 0.90 -27.58
#